data_AF-A0A921U9C5-F1
#
_entry.id   AF-A0A921U9C5-F1
#
_cell.length_a   1.000
_cell.length_b   1.000
_cell.length_c   1.000
_cell.angle_alpha   90.00
_cell.angle_beta   90.00
_cell.angle_gamma   90.00
#
_symmetry.space_group_name_H-M   'P 1'
#
loop_
_entity.id
_entity.type
_entity.pdbx_description
1 polymer ?
#
loop_
_entity_poly.entity_id
_entity_poly.type
_entity_poly.pdbx_seq_one_letter_code
_entity_poly.pdbx_strand_id
1 'polypeptide(L)'
;MESRRRSRGLARFSRQVHALFLKNLSFQRRNARTNAAIAAFPALLCVLLVTIQRVVDSELERPPFRCGCVGTECGIQYSTPIQALACAVPAPPRWPALVQVPPTEARALTRLHPRPCKASEKSCPATVLLTGQNRQLAQGLGNLLFPPVPPQYGLMPAASNSSDYLDLFSTVVPGSSSLPAHVLFIEPGLVPNETLYLLQPKCLSESRNISGHFDGIPMESDMQCVQALSLWCDNSSVINNHMFKGYKGGNKRRRSNEFLAGYDFLDTNKRRFHIYVWYNSSFSRDNGHHSMTVLRVSRLVNMASTAYLNFLKGENAEMRLEFLKEMPKAAVKTRLDFTTLLDALFFTWTVQLLLPVILTYLVYEKQQRLRLMMKMHGLKDAPYWLVSYAYFLALSAAYMMFFIIFGSIIGLVIFRLNSYIIQSLFYFVCINLQIMSAFLLATFFSSVKTASVIGYMYVFGSSLLGEALLKIFIEDATFPRHWLVIMELVPGFSMYRGIYELSEYAAAGRNMGKPGMRWVDLNDPINGMKDVLVLMSIEWIILLVVAFLLDHRPAWQPLFLFGFLSTKHSSPSQKPIKLKRQSRRVHVYATKPDVSLEDMDMRNMIICHNLKKVYPGKNGNPDKHAVKGLSLALRKGQCFGMLGPNGAGKTSFINMMIGLVKPTYGTAYIHGMDLRTDMNEIYTNIGVCPQHDLLWEPLTGREHLMFFGRMKNLTGSRRLPEERKSVPQWFRRQICKQVQRGHEKKAQRCHRAHRQS
;
A
#
# COMPACT_ATOMS: atom_id res chain seq x y z
N MET A 1 18.91 23.49 -49.97
CA MET A 1 18.96 24.30 -48.72
C MET A 1 18.33 23.60 -47.50
N GLU A 2 17.35 22.73 -47.69
CA GLU A 2 16.55 22.09 -46.63
C GLU A 2 17.35 21.08 -45.76
N SER A 3 18.21 20.27 -46.37
CA SER A 3 19.14 19.36 -45.67
C SER A 3 20.12 20.11 -44.74
N ARG A 4 20.69 21.25 -45.21
CA ARG A 4 21.55 22.13 -44.38
C ARG A 4 20.78 22.84 -43.25
N ARG A 5 19.47 23.12 -43.42
CA ARG A 5 18.61 23.67 -42.36
C ARG A 5 18.28 22.61 -41.30
N ARG A 6 17.99 21.37 -41.72
CA ARG A 6 17.78 20.21 -40.83
C ARG A 6 19.03 19.87 -40.01
N SER A 7 20.21 19.82 -40.64
CA SER A 7 21.47 19.51 -39.94
C SER A 7 21.86 20.59 -38.91
N ARG A 8 21.69 21.88 -39.25
CA ARG A 8 21.87 23.00 -38.30
C ARG A 8 20.85 22.95 -37.15
N GLY A 9 19.62 22.54 -37.42
CA GLY A 9 18.56 22.35 -36.43
C GLY A 9 18.89 21.24 -35.43
N LEU A 10 19.33 20.07 -35.91
CA LEU A 10 19.77 18.94 -35.07
C LEU A 10 21.01 19.28 -34.24
N ALA A 11 22.00 19.93 -34.87
CA ALA A 11 23.21 20.37 -34.15
C ALA A 11 22.90 21.41 -33.07
N ARG A 12 21.89 22.27 -33.28
CA ARG A 12 21.41 23.22 -32.26
C ARG A 12 20.65 22.50 -31.14
N PHE A 13 19.82 21.50 -31.47
CA PHE A 13 19.11 20.67 -30.49
C PHE A 13 20.08 19.91 -29.58
N SER A 14 21.05 19.19 -30.16
CA SER A 14 22.07 18.44 -29.41
C SER A 14 22.89 19.34 -28.47
N ARG A 15 23.26 20.54 -28.91
CA ARG A 15 23.98 21.52 -28.08
C ARG A 15 23.16 22.03 -26.90
N GLN A 16 21.87 22.28 -27.10
CA GLN A 16 20.95 22.68 -26.02
C GLN A 16 20.79 21.56 -25.00
N VAL A 17 20.63 20.32 -25.47
CA VAL A 17 20.57 19.11 -24.64
C VAL A 17 21.84 18.98 -23.79
N HIS A 18 23.01 19.09 -24.41
CA HIS A 18 24.30 18.99 -23.72
C HIS A 18 24.51 20.12 -22.69
N ALA A 19 24.08 21.35 -23.00
CA ALA A 19 24.17 22.48 -22.07
C ALA A 19 23.30 22.28 -20.83
N LEU A 20 22.06 21.80 -21.00
CA LEU A 20 21.15 21.46 -19.91
C LEU A 20 21.69 20.30 -19.06
N PHE A 21 22.27 19.28 -19.70
CA PHE A 21 22.88 18.17 -19.00
C PHE A 21 24.04 18.62 -18.09
N LEU A 22 24.95 19.45 -18.59
CA LEU A 22 26.06 19.99 -17.79
C LEU A 22 25.60 20.91 -16.66
N LYS A 23 24.51 21.67 -16.87
CA LYS A 23 23.84 22.44 -15.80
C LYS A 23 23.31 21.52 -14.71
N ASN A 24 22.63 20.43 -15.09
CA ASN A 24 22.11 19.44 -14.14
C ASN A 24 23.25 18.71 -13.41
N LEU A 25 24.35 18.38 -14.09
CA LEU A 25 25.52 17.72 -13.50
C LEU A 25 26.23 18.61 -12.46
N SER A 26 26.43 19.89 -12.79
CA SER A 26 27.04 20.86 -11.85
C SER A 26 26.16 21.10 -10.62
N PHE A 27 24.85 21.13 -10.80
CA PHE A 27 23.88 21.16 -9.69
C PHE A 27 24.02 19.93 -8.78
N GLN A 28 24.06 18.74 -9.37
CA GLN A 28 24.23 17.47 -8.64
C GLN A 28 25.53 17.41 -7.84
N ARG A 29 26.65 17.82 -8.46
CA ARG A 29 27.97 17.82 -7.80
C ARG A 29 28.03 18.72 -6.57
N ARG A 30 27.36 19.87 -6.60
CA ARG A 30 27.34 20.81 -5.46
C ARG A 30 26.37 20.42 -4.36
N ASN A 31 25.27 19.74 -4.72
CA ASN A 31 24.32 19.18 -3.77
C ASN A 31 24.62 17.73 -3.39
N ALA A 32 25.85 17.26 -3.65
CA ALA A 32 26.26 15.87 -3.41
C ALA A 32 26.05 15.42 -1.95
N ARG A 33 26.25 16.31 -0.96
CA ARG A 33 25.97 15.99 0.45
C ARG A 33 24.48 15.72 0.70
N THR A 34 23.61 16.55 0.15
CA THR A 34 22.15 16.38 0.29
C THR A 34 21.69 15.13 -0.44
N ASN A 35 22.22 14.87 -1.64
CA ASN A 35 21.91 13.67 -2.40
C ASN A 35 22.41 12.40 -1.70
N ALA A 36 23.59 12.45 -1.09
CA ALA A 36 24.11 11.37 -0.26
C ALA A 36 23.22 11.13 0.97
N ALA A 37 22.71 12.19 1.61
CA ALA A 37 21.77 12.04 2.73
C ALA A 37 20.43 11.41 2.29
N ILE A 38 19.89 11.80 1.13
CA ILE A 38 18.66 11.19 0.57
C ILE A 38 18.89 9.71 0.24
N ALA A 39 20.05 9.36 -0.33
CA ALA A 39 20.41 7.97 -0.60
C ALA A 39 20.72 7.16 0.67
N ALA A 40 21.23 7.82 1.72
CA ALA A 40 21.52 7.19 3.01
C ALA A 40 20.26 6.90 3.82
N PHE A 41 19.15 7.63 3.62
CA PHE A 41 17.93 7.44 4.40
C PHE A 41 17.33 6.02 4.26
N PRO A 42 17.11 5.47 3.05
CA PRO A 42 16.68 4.07 2.90
C PRO A 42 17.69 3.10 3.52
N ALA A 43 18.99 3.39 3.40
CA ALA A 43 20.02 2.53 3.95
C ALA A 43 19.97 2.47 5.49
N LEU A 44 19.87 3.63 6.14
CA LEU A 44 19.72 3.74 7.59
C LEU A 44 18.43 3.05 8.07
N LEU A 45 17.33 3.20 7.32
CA LEU A 45 16.08 2.54 7.63
C LEU A 45 16.20 1.01 7.53
N CYS A 46 16.78 0.48 6.44
CA CYS A 46 16.97 -0.96 6.29
C CYS A 46 17.92 -1.53 7.36
N VAL A 47 18.96 -0.79 7.75
CA VAL A 47 19.83 -1.18 8.87
C VAL A 47 19.04 -1.22 10.17
N LEU A 48 18.24 -0.20 10.45
CA LEU A 48 17.37 -0.16 11.64
C LEU A 48 16.43 -1.37 11.67
N LEU A 49 15.75 -1.68 10.56
CA LEU A 49 14.84 -2.82 10.47
C LEU A 49 15.55 -4.14 10.76
N VAL A 50 16.76 -4.34 10.22
CA VAL A 50 17.50 -5.58 10.49
C VAL A 50 18.08 -5.62 11.90
N THR A 51 18.45 -4.48 12.50
CA THR A 51 18.82 -4.47 13.91
C THR A 51 17.65 -4.85 14.82
N ILE A 52 16.44 -4.32 14.54
CA ILE A 52 15.21 -4.70 15.26
C ILE A 52 14.91 -6.18 15.04
N GLN A 53 15.01 -6.66 13.79
CA GLN A 53 14.81 -8.07 13.46
C GLN A 53 15.74 -8.98 14.25
N ARG A 54 17.04 -8.66 14.34
CA ARG A 54 18.01 -9.45 15.11
C ARG A 54 17.69 -9.49 16.60
N VAL A 55 17.25 -8.36 17.18
CA VAL A 55 16.83 -8.31 18.58
C VAL A 55 15.63 -9.21 18.80
N VAL A 56 14.64 -9.15 17.91
CA VAL A 56 13.43 -9.97 17.99
C VAL A 56 13.72 -11.44 17.79
N ASP A 57 14.55 -11.80 16.81
CA ASP A 57 14.97 -13.18 16.58
C ASP A 57 15.66 -13.73 17.84
N SER A 58 16.49 -12.93 18.52
CA SER A 58 17.13 -13.34 19.78
C SER A 58 16.13 -13.57 20.93
N GLU A 59 15.02 -12.82 20.95
CA GLU A 59 13.92 -13.03 21.91
C GLU A 59 13.07 -14.26 21.56
N LEU A 60 12.85 -14.53 20.27
CA LEU A 60 12.11 -15.69 19.77
C LEU A 60 12.93 -16.98 19.81
N GLU A 61 14.25 -16.91 19.97
CA GLU A 61 15.09 -18.09 20.23
C GLU A 61 15.07 -18.55 21.69
N ARG A 62 14.33 -17.84 22.56
CA ARG A 62 14.14 -18.22 23.96
C ARG A 62 13.25 -19.47 24.09
N PRO A 63 13.34 -20.18 25.23
CA PRO A 63 12.69 -21.48 25.43
C PRO A 63 11.21 -21.57 25.04
N PRO A 64 10.30 -20.62 25.29
CA PRO A 64 8.88 -20.83 24.97
C PRO A 64 8.56 -20.98 23.47
N PHE A 65 9.45 -20.57 22.57
CA PHE A 65 9.20 -20.47 21.13
C PHE A 65 10.05 -21.44 20.29
N ARG A 66 10.75 -22.38 20.93
CA ARG A 66 11.57 -23.39 20.25
C ARG A 66 11.28 -24.78 20.79
N CYS A 67 11.57 -25.79 19.98
CA CYS A 67 11.54 -27.17 20.45
C CYS A 67 12.55 -27.36 21.58
N GLY A 68 12.15 -28.08 22.63
CA GLY A 68 13.03 -28.48 23.73
C GLY A 68 14.08 -29.48 23.26
N CYS A 69 15.29 -29.34 23.80
CA CYS A 69 16.43 -30.17 23.43
C CYS A 69 17.25 -30.53 24.66
N VAL A 70 17.79 -31.75 24.68
CA VAL A 70 18.81 -32.20 25.63
C VAL A 70 20.05 -32.53 24.82
N GLY A 71 21.13 -31.76 25.01
CA GLY A 71 22.33 -31.87 24.15
C GLY A 71 22.03 -31.51 22.70
N THR A 72 22.36 -32.40 21.76
CA THR A 72 22.11 -32.22 20.32
C THR A 72 20.76 -32.78 19.86
N GLU A 73 20.05 -33.52 20.73
CA GLU A 73 18.76 -34.12 20.38
C GLU A 73 17.62 -33.20 20.77
N CYS A 74 16.88 -32.74 19.76
CA CYS A 74 15.70 -31.90 19.92
C CYS A 74 14.46 -32.72 19.57
N GLY A 75 13.47 -32.69 20.44
CA GLY A 75 12.29 -33.52 20.27
C GLY A 75 11.19 -33.14 21.22
N ILE A 76 9.99 -33.60 20.88
CA ILE A 76 8.79 -33.28 21.66
C ILE A 76 8.87 -33.90 23.05
N GLN A 77 9.59 -35.02 23.17
CA GLN A 77 9.89 -35.70 24.44
C GLN A 77 10.61 -34.79 25.45
N TYR A 78 11.37 -33.81 24.97
CA TYR A 78 12.12 -32.86 25.79
C TYR A 78 11.47 -31.47 25.86
N SER A 79 10.24 -31.35 25.35
CA SER A 79 9.54 -30.08 25.17
C SER A 79 8.36 -29.93 26.12
N THR A 80 8.14 -28.73 26.65
CA THR A 80 6.88 -28.38 27.33
C THR A 80 5.71 -28.35 26.34
N PRO A 81 4.43 -28.40 26.78
CA PRO A 81 3.27 -28.35 25.87
C PRO A 81 3.27 -27.15 24.91
N ILE A 82 3.82 -26.01 25.35
CA ILE A 82 3.94 -24.80 24.53
C ILE A 82 5.08 -24.95 23.50
N GLN A 83 6.21 -25.52 23.91
CA GLN A 83 7.37 -25.78 23.04
C GLN A 83 7.08 -26.84 21.97
N ALA A 84 6.26 -27.84 22.30
CA ALA A 84 5.88 -28.93 21.40
C ALA A 84 5.24 -28.41 20.10
N LEU A 85 4.55 -27.25 20.14
CA LEU A 85 3.94 -26.62 18.97
C LEU A 85 4.98 -26.20 17.90
N ALA A 86 6.21 -25.91 18.31
CA ALA A 86 7.33 -25.51 17.46
C ALA A 86 8.18 -26.70 16.95
N CYS A 87 7.96 -27.90 17.48
CA CYS A 87 8.73 -29.10 17.11
C CYS A 87 8.28 -29.71 15.77
N ALA A 88 9.18 -30.48 15.15
CA ALA A 88 8.83 -31.33 14.01
C ALA A 88 8.08 -32.57 14.50
N VAL A 89 7.03 -32.95 13.77
CA VAL A 89 6.24 -34.15 13.99
C VAL A 89 6.23 -34.98 12.70
N PRO A 90 7.29 -35.77 12.43
CA PRO A 90 7.37 -36.54 11.19
C PRO A 90 6.37 -37.72 11.17
N ALA A 91 6.08 -38.30 12.33
CA ALA A 91 5.12 -39.39 12.49
C ALA A 91 4.21 -39.08 13.69
N PRO A 92 3.06 -38.41 13.48
CA PRO A 92 2.12 -38.16 14.56
C PRO A 92 1.53 -39.48 15.11
N PRO A 93 1.25 -39.56 16.42
CA PRO A 93 0.61 -40.74 17.03
C PRO A 93 -0.84 -40.89 16.56
N ARG A 94 -1.34 -42.14 16.59
CA ARG A 94 -2.77 -42.45 16.38
C ARG A 94 -3.52 -42.39 17.71
N TRP A 95 -4.56 -41.55 17.78
CA TRP A 95 -5.38 -41.39 18.96
C TRP A 95 -6.80 -41.92 18.74
N PRO A 96 -7.43 -42.59 19.72
CA PRO A 96 -8.84 -42.94 19.63
C PRO A 96 -9.72 -41.68 19.59
N ALA A 97 -10.83 -41.74 18.86
CA ALA A 97 -11.74 -40.61 18.73
C ALA A 97 -12.59 -40.45 20.02
N LEU A 98 -12.30 -39.40 20.80
CA LEU A 98 -13.00 -39.13 22.06
C LEU A 98 -14.24 -38.25 21.87
N VAL A 99 -15.21 -38.41 22.77
CA VAL A 99 -16.32 -37.48 22.98
C VAL A 99 -16.00 -36.51 24.11
N GLN A 100 -16.42 -35.26 23.96
CA GLN A 100 -16.35 -34.28 25.05
C GLN A 100 -17.43 -34.58 26.10
N VAL A 101 -17.03 -34.94 27.31
CA VAL A 101 -17.95 -35.24 28.42
C VAL A 101 -17.91 -34.09 29.42
N PRO A 102 -19.05 -33.46 29.77
CA PRO A 102 -19.06 -32.45 30.81
C PRO A 102 -18.58 -33.02 32.16
N PRO A 103 -17.77 -32.27 32.93
CA PRO A 103 -17.36 -32.70 34.26
C PRO A 103 -18.58 -32.87 35.16
N THR A 104 -18.49 -33.74 36.16
CA THR A 104 -19.61 -34.13 37.04
C THR A 104 -20.37 -32.93 37.62
N GLU A 105 -19.65 -31.88 38.04
CA GLU A 105 -20.23 -30.65 38.61
C GLU A 105 -20.99 -29.78 37.60
N ALA A 106 -20.70 -29.93 36.31
CA ALA A 106 -21.28 -29.13 35.23
C ALA A 106 -22.40 -29.85 34.47
N ARG A 107 -22.64 -31.15 34.72
CA ARG A 107 -23.68 -31.92 34.03
C ARG A 107 -25.07 -31.35 34.31
N ALA A 108 -25.88 -31.22 33.27
CA ALA A 108 -27.19 -30.60 33.36
C ALA A 108 -28.15 -31.33 34.34
N LEU A 109 -28.55 -30.61 35.39
CA LEU A 109 -29.58 -31.00 36.35
C LEU A 109 -30.96 -30.52 35.87
N THR A 110 -31.61 -31.28 34.99
CA THR A 110 -32.95 -30.95 34.47
C THR A 110 -34.08 -31.71 35.17
N ARG A 111 -35.28 -31.11 35.19
CA ARG A 111 -36.55 -31.78 35.56
C ARG A 111 -36.96 -32.88 34.55
N LEU A 112 -36.29 -32.94 33.40
CA LEU A 112 -36.45 -33.97 32.38
C LEU A 112 -35.84 -35.31 32.82
N HIS A 113 -35.01 -35.31 33.87
CA HIS A 113 -34.46 -36.54 34.41
C HIS A 113 -35.51 -37.29 35.25
N PRO A 114 -35.60 -38.63 35.11
CA PRO A 114 -36.45 -39.45 35.97
C PRO A 114 -35.98 -39.46 37.43
N ARG A 115 -34.74 -39.02 37.73
CA ARG A 115 -34.23 -38.76 39.09
C ARG A 115 -33.41 -37.47 39.11
N PRO A 116 -33.71 -36.50 40.00
CA PRO A 116 -32.89 -35.30 40.14
C PRO A 116 -31.53 -35.68 40.72
N CYS A 117 -30.46 -35.51 39.95
CA CYS A 117 -29.13 -35.76 40.46
C CYS A 117 -28.77 -34.71 41.52
N LYS A 118 -28.28 -35.14 42.69
CA LYS A 118 -27.79 -34.22 43.72
C LYS A 118 -26.32 -33.96 43.45
N ALA A 119 -25.88 -32.72 43.59
CA ALA A 119 -24.47 -32.34 43.44
C ALA A 119 -23.50 -33.08 44.40
N SER A 120 -24.03 -33.76 45.44
CA SER A 120 -23.26 -34.59 46.38
C SER A 120 -23.04 -36.03 45.91
N GLU A 121 -23.73 -36.52 44.87
CA GLU A 121 -23.59 -37.88 44.35
C GLU A 121 -22.60 -37.90 43.17
N LYS A 122 -21.54 -38.71 43.28
CA LYS A 122 -20.47 -38.84 42.26
C LYS A 122 -20.95 -39.42 40.90
N SER A 123 -22.21 -39.86 40.77
CA SER A 123 -22.72 -40.57 39.58
C SER A 123 -23.88 -39.83 38.90
N CYS A 124 -23.64 -38.64 38.36
CA CYS A 124 -24.62 -37.97 37.47
C CYS A 124 -24.50 -38.54 36.04
N PRO A 125 -25.60 -38.95 35.36
CA PRO A 125 -25.55 -39.43 33.99
C PRO A 125 -25.21 -38.30 33.01
N ALA A 126 -24.52 -38.64 31.92
CA ALA A 126 -24.27 -37.74 30.80
C ALA A 126 -25.45 -37.81 29.82
N THR A 127 -26.03 -36.65 29.48
CA THR A 127 -27.27 -36.59 28.68
C THR A 127 -27.04 -36.05 27.29
N VAL A 128 -27.74 -36.66 26.35
CA VAL A 128 -27.88 -36.23 24.97
C VAL A 128 -29.32 -35.81 24.71
N LEU A 129 -29.50 -34.68 24.04
CA LEU A 129 -30.82 -34.21 23.61
C LEU A 129 -31.14 -34.72 22.21
N LEU A 130 -32.37 -35.15 21.97
CA LEU A 130 -32.80 -35.76 20.71
C LEU A 130 -34.12 -35.17 20.24
N THR A 131 -34.23 -34.92 18.93
CA THR A 131 -35.49 -34.58 18.24
C THR A 131 -35.49 -35.20 16.84
N GLY A 132 -36.64 -35.22 16.20
CA GLY A 132 -36.79 -35.63 14.80
C GLY A 132 -38.27 -35.64 14.40
N GLN A 133 -38.56 -35.71 13.11
CA GLN A 133 -39.95 -35.73 12.63
C GLN A 133 -40.71 -36.98 13.10
N ASN A 134 -40.03 -38.14 13.12
CA ASN A 134 -40.58 -39.38 13.65
C ASN A 134 -39.97 -39.69 15.02
N ARG A 135 -40.78 -39.47 16.07
CA ARG A 135 -40.37 -39.68 17.47
C ARG A 135 -39.90 -41.12 17.76
N GLN A 136 -40.62 -42.13 17.27
CA GLN A 136 -40.27 -43.53 17.54
C GLN A 136 -38.92 -43.90 16.90
N LEU A 137 -38.70 -43.46 15.66
CA LEU A 137 -37.45 -43.69 14.95
C LEU A 137 -36.28 -42.96 15.63
N ALA A 138 -36.46 -41.67 15.97
CA ALA A 138 -35.42 -40.89 16.62
C ALA A 138 -35.08 -41.40 18.03
N GLN A 139 -36.07 -41.88 18.80
CA GLN A 139 -35.83 -42.52 20.10
C GLN A 139 -35.13 -43.89 19.94
N GLY A 140 -35.51 -44.67 18.92
CA GLY A 140 -34.83 -45.91 18.57
C GLY A 140 -33.35 -45.69 18.22
N LEU A 141 -33.07 -44.71 17.35
CA LEU A 141 -31.71 -44.28 17.02
C LEU A 141 -30.95 -43.75 18.25
N GLY A 142 -31.63 -42.98 19.10
CA GLY A 142 -31.08 -42.47 20.35
C GLY A 142 -30.59 -43.54 21.31
N ASN A 143 -31.28 -44.67 21.39
CA ASN A 143 -30.88 -45.81 22.20
C ASN A 143 -29.68 -46.55 21.61
N LEU A 144 -29.53 -46.52 20.27
CA LEU A 144 -28.42 -47.14 19.54
C LEU A 144 -27.16 -46.26 19.52
N LEU A 145 -27.20 -45.02 20.00
CA LEU A 145 -26.02 -44.15 20.11
C LEU A 145 -24.96 -44.69 21.07
N PHE A 146 -25.37 -45.46 22.09
CA PHE A 146 -24.51 -46.02 23.12
C PHE A 146 -24.55 -47.54 23.06
N PRO A 147 -23.64 -48.19 22.32
CA PRO A 147 -23.61 -49.64 22.22
C PRO A 147 -23.30 -50.28 23.59
N PRO A 148 -23.90 -51.45 23.90
CA PRO A 148 -23.48 -52.23 25.05
C PRO A 148 -22.04 -52.72 24.85
N VAL A 149 -21.30 -52.85 25.94
CA VAL A 149 -19.90 -53.28 25.86
C VAL A 149 -19.84 -54.79 25.63
N PRO A 150 -19.02 -55.27 24.67
CA PRO A 150 -18.84 -56.71 24.45
C PRO A 150 -18.37 -57.43 25.72
N PRO A 151 -18.82 -58.67 26.00
CA PRO A 151 -18.40 -59.42 27.18
C PRO A 151 -16.89 -59.69 27.26
N GLN A 152 -16.19 -59.61 26.12
CA GLN A 152 -14.73 -59.71 26.00
C GLN A 152 -13.99 -58.57 26.75
N TYR A 153 -14.65 -57.44 27.00
CA TYR A 153 -14.11 -56.29 27.72
C TYR A 153 -13.95 -56.56 29.23
N GLY A 154 -14.79 -57.43 29.79
CA GLY A 154 -14.77 -57.78 31.22
C GLY A 154 -13.63 -58.71 31.62
N LEU A 155 -12.98 -59.37 30.65
CA LEU A 155 -12.02 -60.46 30.88
C LEU A 155 -10.58 -60.14 30.45
N MET A 156 -10.30 -58.94 29.94
CA MET A 156 -8.99 -58.67 29.35
C MET A 156 -7.87 -58.39 30.40
N PRO A 157 -6.68 -59.00 30.21
CA PRO A 157 -5.42 -58.55 30.83
C PRO A 157 -5.03 -57.16 30.28
N ALA A 158 -4.09 -56.47 30.93
CA ALA A 158 -3.48 -55.25 30.38
C ALA A 158 -2.97 -55.54 28.95
N ALA A 159 -3.57 -54.90 27.94
CA ALA A 159 -3.22 -55.18 26.56
C ALA A 159 -1.80 -54.69 26.29
N SER A 160 -0.99 -55.51 25.62
CA SER A 160 0.44 -55.24 25.43
C SER A 160 0.73 -54.31 24.24
N ASN A 161 -0.21 -54.14 23.29
CA ASN A 161 0.01 -53.44 22.02
C ASN A 161 -0.99 -52.29 21.78
N SER A 162 -0.55 -51.23 21.10
CA SER A 162 -1.35 -50.04 20.78
C SER A 162 -2.54 -50.31 19.84
N SER A 163 -2.40 -51.26 18.91
CA SER A 163 -3.45 -51.65 17.97
C SER A 163 -4.70 -52.18 18.64
N ASP A 164 -4.51 -52.94 19.72
CA ASP A 164 -5.59 -53.66 20.39
C ASP A 164 -6.47 -52.67 21.16
N TYR A 165 -5.87 -51.64 21.75
CA TYR A 165 -6.61 -50.54 22.36
C TYR A 165 -7.37 -49.68 21.33
N LEU A 166 -6.80 -49.43 20.14
CA LEU A 166 -7.47 -48.64 19.10
C LEU A 166 -8.71 -49.38 18.53
N ASP A 167 -8.59 -50.67 18.24
CA ASP A 167 -9.73 -51.48 17.78
C ASP A 167 -10.81 -51.53 18.88
N LEU A 168 -10.40 -51.70 20.14
CA LEU A 168 -11.30 -51.70 21.28
C LEU A 168 -12.07 -50.37 21.42
N PHE A 169 -11.36 -49.24 21.43
CA PHE A 169 -11.97 -47.90 21.55
C PHE A 169 -12.82 -47.52 20.32
N SER A 170 -12.66 -48.20 19.19
CA SER A 170 -13.54 -48.03 18.04
C SER A 170 -14.96 -48.53 18.33
N THR A 171 -15.08 -49.64 19.07
CA THR A 171 -16.34 -50.36 19.37
C THR A 171 -17.12 -49.79 20.57
N VAL A 172 -16.46 -49.07 21.46
CA VAL A 172 -17.07 -48.44 22.64
C VAL A 172 -17.03 -46.92 22.54
N VAL A 173 -17.76 -46.17 23.37
CA VAL A 173 -17.77 -44.69 23.30
C VAL A 173 -16.89 -44.09 24.40
N PRO A 174 -15.58 -43.85 24.13
CA PRO A 174 -14.71 -43.17 25.08
C PRO A 174 -14.96 -41.66 25.07
N GLY A 175 -14.77 -41.02 26.20
CA GLY A 175 -14.84 -39.58 26.34
C GLY A 175 -13.99 -39.02 27.47
N SER A 176 -13.75 -37.72 27.46
CA SER A 176 -12.94 -37.03 28.47
C SER A 176 -13.56 -35.67 28.83
N SER A 177 -13.33 -35.22 30.06
CA SER A 177 -13.69 -33.87 30.52
C SER A 177 -12.61 -32.82 30.30
N SER A 178 -11.40 -33.24 29.90
CA SER A 178 -10.32 -32.32 29.50
C SER A 178 -10.75 -31.44 28.33
N LEU A 179 -10.17 -30.25 28.23
CA LEU A 179 -10.38 -29.37 27.08
C LEU A 179 -9.64 -29.95 25.87
N PRO A 180 -10.28 -30.03 24.69
CA PRO A 180 -9.62 -30.51 23.48
C PRO A 180 -8.54 -29.52 23.04
N ALA A 181 -7.46 -30.03 22.46
CA ALA A 181 -6.43 -29.20 21.84
C ALA A 181 -6.87 -28.67 20.46
N HIS A 182 -6.13 -27.72 19.89
CA HIS A 182 -6.35 -27.25 18.50
C HIS A 182 -5.67 -28.14 17.45
N VAL A 183 -4.69 -28.94 17.89
CA VAL A 183 -3.92 -29.88 17.08
C VAL A 183 -4.05 -31.27 17.72
N LEU A 184 -3.96 -32.32 16.91
CA LEU A 184 -4.14 -33.70 17.36
C LEU A 184 -2.79 -34.41 17.62
N PHE A 185 -1.76 -33.61 17.89
CA PHE A 185 -0.44 -34.15 18.24
C PHE A 185 -0.45 -34.79 19.65
N ILE A 186 -1.03 -34.14 20.65
CA ILE A 186 -1.30 -34.70 21.99
C ILE A 186 -2.79 -34.56 22.24
N GLU A 187 -3.47 -35.67 22.52
CA GLU A 187 -4.88 -35.66 22.95
C GLU A 187 -4.93 -35.46 24.48
N PRO A 188 -5.38 -34.29 24.99
CA PRO A 188 -5.34 -33.97 26.43
C PRO A 188 -6.12 -34.97 27.29
N GLY A 189 -7.10 -35.65 26.72
CA GLY A 189 -7.90 -36.65 27.44
C GLY A 189 -7.20 -37.99 27.70
N LEU A 190 -6.00 -38.19 27.16
CA LEU A 190 -5.21 -39.42 27.29
C LEU A 190 -3.82 -39.17 27.91
N VAL A 191 -3.62 -37.98 28.47
CA VAL A 191 -2.42 -37.61 29.23
C VAL A 191 -2.45 -38.32 30.60
N PRO A 192 -1.29 -38.65 31.20
CA PRO A 192 -1.25 -39.31 32.51
C PRO A 192 -2.06 -38.57 33.58
N ASN A 193 -2.74 -39.31 34.46
CA ASN A 193 -3.60 -38.83 35.56
C ASN A 193 -4.93 -38.18 35.16
N GLU A 194 -5.34 -38.23 33.89
CA GLU A 194 -6.68 -37.83 33.47
C GLU A 194 -7.66 -39.02 33.52
N THR A 195 -8.93 -38.72 33.83
CA THR A 195 -9.99 -39.74 33.88
C THR A 195 -10.60 -39.95 32.50
N LEU A 196 -10.61 -41.19 32.02
CA LEU A 196 -11.27 -41.59 30.78
C LEU A 196 -12.68 -42.10 31.10
N TYR A 197 -13.70 -41.46 30.52
CA TYR A 197 -15.09 -41.88 30.70
C TYR A 197 -15.52 -42.86 29.63
N LEU A 198 -16.21 -43.92 30.04
CA LEU A 198 -16.87 -44.85 29.14
C LEU A 198 -18.37 -44.64 29.20
N LEU A 199 -18.95 -44.20 28.08
CA LEU A 199 -20.37 -43.90 28.01
C LEU A 199 -21.15 -45.18 27.69
N GLN A 200 -21.99 -45.61 28.63
CA GLN A 200 -22.80 -46.83 28.51
C GLN A 200 -24.26 -46.55 28.89
N PRO A 201 -25.24 -47.28 28.32
CA PRO A 201 -26.64 -47.13 28.70
C PRO A 201 -26.92 -47.57 30.16
N LYS A 202 -26.17 -48.56 30.66
CA LYS A 202 -26.16 -49.03 32.05
C LYS A 202 -24.75 -49.39 32.45
N CYS A 203 -24.26 -48.83 33.55
CA CYS A 203 -22.95 -49.17 34.09
C CYS A 203 -23.02 -50.46 34.92
N LEU A 204 -22.19 -51.44 34.55
CA LEU A 204 -22.09 -52.73 35.23
C LEU A 204 -20.75 -52.92 35.97
N SER A 205 -19.76 -52.05 35.73
CA SER A 205 -18.37 -52.22 36.23
C SER A 205 -17.89 -51.01 37.03
N GLU A 206 -17.10 -51.28 38.06
CA GLU A 206 -16.36 -50.27 38.85
C GLU A 206 -15.16 -49.70 38.07
N SER A 207 -14.61 -48.58 38.55
CA SER A 207 -13.46 -47.89 37.95
C SER A 207 -12.24 -48.80 37.85
N ARG A 208 -11.52 -48.74 36.73
CA ARG A 208 -10.33 -49.57 36.48
C ARG A 208 -9.19 -48.71 35.95
N ASN A 209 -7.98 -48.96 36.42
CA ASN A 209 -6.80 -48.26 35.93
C ASN A 209 -6.28 -48.96 34.68
N ILE A 210 -6.01 -48.19 33.63
CA ILE A 210 -5.43 -48.69 32.39
C ILE A 210 -4.06 -48.04 32.23
N SER A 211 -3.04 -48.88 32.14
CA SER A 211 -1.68 -48.50 31.77
C SER A 211 -1.34 -49.14 30.42
N GLY A 212 -0.89 -48.36 29.44
CA GLY A 212 -0.57 -48.85 28.11
C GLY A 212 0.33 -47.90 27.33
N HIS A 213 0.65 -48.24 26.08
CA HIS A 213 1.42 -47.39 25.18
C HIS A 213 0.66 -47.15 23.88
N PHE A 214 0.50 -45.89 23.47
CA PHE A 214 -0.05 -45.49 22.17
C PHE A 214 1.06 -44.97 21.27
N ASP A 215 1.43 -45.76 20.25
CA ASP A 215 2.50 -45.41 19.29
C ASP A 215 3.78 -44.88 20.01
N GLY A 216 4.17 -45.51 21.13
CA GLY A 216 5.37 -45.16 21.91
C GLY A 216 5.18 -44.14 23.05
N ILE A 217 3.96 -43.60 23.24
CA ILE A 217 3.64 -42.67 24.33
C ILE A 217 3.01 -43.45 25.50
N PRO A 218 3.58 -43.37 26.72
CA PRO A 218 2.99 -44.02 27.89
C PRO A 218 1.67 -43.33 28.29
N MET A 219 0.64 -44.14 28.52
CA MET A 219 -0.66 -43.72 29.02
C MET A 219 -0.93 -44.38 30.36
N GLU A 220 -1.35 -43.59 31.33
CA GLU A 220 -1.88 -44.05 32.61
C GLU A 220 -3.14 -43.25 32.93
N SER A 221 -4.29 -43.90 32.86
CA SER A 221 -5.58 -43.23 33.05
C SER A 221 -6.56 -44.09 33.83
N ASP A 222 -7.34 -43.41 34.67
CA ASP A 222 -8.42 -44.02 35.43
C ASP A 222 -9.67 -44.07 34.55
N MET A 223 -10.12 -45.28 34.25
CA MET A 223 -11.31 -45.50 33.45
C MET A 223 -12.55 -45.57 34.34
N GLN A 224 -13.54 -44.73 34.05
CA GLN A 224 -14.80 -44.66 34.81
C GLN A 224 -16.01 -44.83 33.90
N CYS A 225 -16.94 -45.72 34.28
CA CYS A 225 -18.21 -45.83 33.57
C CYS A 225 -19.12 -44.64 33.90
N VAL A 226 -19.69 -44.04 32.87
CA VAL A 226 -20.71 -42.98 33.00
C VAL A 226 -21.97 -43.44 32.29
N GLN A 227 -23.08 -43.45 33.04
CA GLN A 227 -24.38 -43.73 32.47
C GLN A 227 -24.75 -42.63 31.46
N ALA A 228 -25.05 -43.02 30.23
CA ALA A 228 -25.43 -42.12 29.16
C ALA A 228 -26.93 -42.25 28.86
N LEU A 229 -27.64 -41.12 28.77
CA LEU A 229 -29.10 -41.08 28.57
C LEU A 229 -29.49 -40.23 27.37
N SER A 230 -30.46 -40.71 26.61
CA SER A 230 -31.12 -40.04 25.49
C SER A 230 -32.42 -39.35 25.96
N LEU A 231 -32.49 -38.03 25.88
CA LEU A 231 -33.65 -37.24 26.27
C LEU A 231 -34.37 -36.65 25.06
N TRP A 232 -35.69 -36.84 24.99
CA TRP A 232 -36.53 -36.30 23.92
C TRP A 232 -36.78 -34.80 24.10
N CYS A 233 -36.73 -34.05 23.00
CA CYS A 233 -37.11 -32.64 22.87
C CYS A 233 -38.14 -32.48 21.74
N ASP A 234 -39.06 -31.53 21.88
CA ASP A 234 -40.15 -31.36 20.92
C ASP A 234 -39.72 -30.77 19.58
N ASN A 235 -38.66 -29.96 19.56
CA ASN A 235 -38.11 -29.40 18.33
C ASN A 235 -36.62 -29.00 18.48
N SER A 236 -35.97 -28.67 17.37
CA SER A 236 -34.57 -28.23 17.33
C SER A 236 -34.32 -26.90 18.05
N SER A 237 -35.30 -25.99 18.06
CA SER A 237 -35.19 -24.72 18.79
C SER A 237 -35.08 -24.92 20.31
N VAL A 238 -35.74 -25.95 20.85
CA VAL A 238 -35.69 -26.35 22.26
C VAL A 238 -34.32 -26.93 22.58
N ILE A 239 -33.76 -27.79 21.71
CA ILE A 239 -32.38 -28.26 21.84
C ILE A 239 -31.42 -27.08 21.88
N ASN A 240 -31.50 -26.17 20.92
CA ASN A 240 -30.63 -25.00 20.85
C ASN A 240 -30.76 -24.12 22.10
N ASN A 241 -31.98 -23.88 22.60
CA ASN A 241 -32.22 -23.11 23.81
C ASN A 241 -31.65 -23.79 25.07
N HIS A 242 -31.77 -25.11 25.18
CA HIS A 242 -31.19 -25.87 26.30
C HIS A 242 -29.66 -25.88 26.27
N MET A 243 -29.07 -26.09 25.09
CA MET A 243 -27.62 -26.00 24.89
C MET A 243 -27.11 -24.60 25.23
N PHE A 244 -27.80 -23.55 24.77
CA PHE A 244 -27.44 -22.16 25.03
C PHE A 244 -27.62 -21.74 26.50
N LYS A 245 -28.69 -22.17 27.17
CA LYS A 245 -28.89 -21.94 28.62
C LYS A 245 -27.89 -22.71 29.48
N GLY A 246 -27.35 -23.81 28.97
CA GLY A 246 -26.31 -24.59 29.62
C GLY A 246 -24.97 -23.86 29.72
N TYR A 247 -24.76 -22.86 28.87
CA TYR A 247 -23.56 -22.02 28.83
C TYR A 247 -23.50 -21.02 30.00
N LYS A 248 -22.28 -20.77 30.50
CA LYS A 248 -21.96 -19.88 31.63
C LYS A 248 -22.53 -18.47 31.49
N GLY A 249 -22.63 -17.93 30.26
CA GLY A 249 -23.23 -16.62 29.96
C GLY A 249 -24.75 -16.62 29.80
N GLY A 250 -25.36 -17.79 29.53
CA GLY A 250 -26.82 -17.94 29.41
C GLY A 250 -27.53 -18.16 30.75
N ASN A 251 -26.80 -18.55 31.79
CA ASN A 251 -27.34 -18.78 33.13
C ASN A 251 -27.16 -17.56 34.05
N LYS A 252 -28.28 -16.97 34.51
CA LYS A 252 -28.30 -15.86 35.48
C LYS A 252 -27.50 -16.14 36.77
N ARG A 253 -27.28 -17.41 37.12
CA ARG A 253 -26.54 -17.85 38.32
C ARG A 253 -25.06 -18.18 38.08
N ARG A 254 -24.53 -17.98 36.86
CA ARG A 254 -23.14 -18.33 36.47
C ARG A 254 -22.72 -19.78 36.76
N ARG A 255 -23.68 -20.71 36.88
CA ARG A 255 -23.42 -22.15 37.02
C ARG A 255 -23.54 -22.85 35.66
N SER A 256 -22.62 -23.73 35.31
CA SER A 256 -22.67 -24.53 34.08
C SER A 256 -23.72 -25.64 34.19
N ASN A 257 -24.57 -25.78 33.17
CA ASN A 257 -25.59 -26.83 33.05
C ASN A 257 -25.46 -27.48 31.66
N GLU A 258 -24.36 -28.19 31.46
CA GLU A 258 -23.91 -28.65 30.15
C GLU A 258 -24.50 -30.03 29.82
N PHE A 259 -24.95 -30.17 28.57
CA PHE A 259 -25.31 -31.44 27.96
C PHE A 259 -24.13 -31.95 27.13
N LEU A 260 -24.07 -33.26 26.88
CA LEU A 260 -23.00 -33.87 26.09
C LEU A 260 -23.08 -33.45 24.61
N ALA A 261 -24.25 -33.62 24.00
CA ALA A 261 -24.55 -33.21 22.63
C ALA A 261 -26.07 -33.11 22.41
N GLY A 262 -26.46 -32.47 21.31
CA GLY A 262 -27.82 -32.53 20.78
C GLY A 262 -27.83 -33.15 19.39
N TYR A 263 -28.85 -33.95 19.09
CA TYR A 263 -29.08 -34.52 17.75
C TYR A 263 -30.50 -34.21 17.29
N ASP A 264 -30.62 -33.77 16.05
CA ASP A 264 -31.89 -33.65 15.34
C ASP A 264 -31.80 -34.52 14.10
N PHE A 265 -32.57 -35.61 14.11
CA PHE A 265 -32.63 -36.55 13.00
C PHE A 265 -33.55 -36.08 11.86
N LEU A 266 -34.09 -34.86 11.91
CA LEU A 266 -34.84 -34.22 10.82
C LEU A 266 -35.87 -35.17 10.17
N ASP A 267 -35.83 -35.33 8.84
CA ASP A 267 -36.65 -36.25 8.02
C ASP A 267 -35.96 -37.61 7.77
N THR A 268 -35.05 -38.03 8.65
CA THR A 268 -34.35 -39.33 8.55
C THR A 268 -35.36 -40.47 8.47
N ASN A 269 -35.17 -41.33 7.45
CA ASN A 269 -35.99 -42.50 7.17
C ASN A 269 -35.09 -43.61 6.60
N LYS A 270 -35.65 -44.73 6.11
CA LYS A 270 -34.84 -45.86 5.62
C LYS A 270 -33.97 -45.55 4.38
N ARG A 271 -34.25 -44.46 3.66
CA ARG A 271 -33.58 -44.09 2.39
C ARG A 271 -32.79 -42.78 2.48
N ARG A 272 -33.02 -41.95 3.51
CA ARG A 272 -32.39 -40.64 3.70
C ARG A 272 -31.90 -40.52 5.13
N PHE A 273 -30.63 -40.12 5.28
CA PHE A 273 -30.02 -39.84 6.58
C PHE A 273 -29.66 -38.35 6.65
N HIS A 274 -30.48 -37.58 7.35
CA HIS A 274 -30.31 -36.14 7.54
C HIS A 274 -30.20 -35.85 9.03
N ILE A 275 -29.09 -35.21 9.44
CA ILE A 275 -28.83 -34.99 10.86
C ILE A 275 -28.21 -33.62 11.10
N TYR A 276 -28.65 -32.96 12.17
CA TYR A 276 -27.90 -31.89 12.82
C TYR A 276 -27.33 -32.38 14.16
N VAL A 277 -26.06 -32.07 14.38
CA VAL A 277 -25.36 -32.37 15.63
C VAL A 277 -24.95 -31.04 16.27
N TRP A 278 -25.46 -30.78 17.47
CA TRP A 278 -25.01 -29.69 18.32
C TRP A 278 -23.98 -30.21 19.31
N TYR A 279 -22.85 -29.53 19.39
CA TYR A 279 -21.82 -29.78 20.39
C TYR A 279 -21.52 -28.47 21.13
N ASN A 280 -21.02 -28.58 22.35
CA ASN A 280 -20.57 -27.41 23.09
C ASN A 280 -19.07 -27.20 22.86
N SER A 281 -18.71 -26.06 22.27
CA SER A 281 -17.32 -25.62 22.10
C SER A 281 -16.86 -24.61 23.15
N SER A 282 -17.77 -24.07 23.96
CA SER A 282 -17.51 -23.01 24.93
C SER A 282 -17.61 -23.55 26.35
N PHE A 283 -16.47 -24.02 26.86
CA PHE A 283 -16.38 -24.68 28.16
C PHE A 283 -16.34 -23.68 29.31
N SER A 284 -16.83 -24.07 30.50
CA SER A 284 -16.88 -23.17 31.67
C SER A 284 -15.52 -22.56 32.11
N ARG A 285 -14.42 -23.20 31.72
CA ARG A 285 -13.02 -22.83 31.97
C ARG A 285 -12.35 -22.06 30.81
N ASP A 286 -13.02 -21.91 29.67
CA ASP A 286 -12.49 -21.14 28.54
C ASP A 286 -12.79 -19.65 28.72
N ASN A 287 -11.77 -18.81 28.52
CA ASN A 287 -11.86 -17.35 28.61
C ASN A 287 -12.18 -16.68 27.26
N GLY A 288 -12.39 -17.47 26.19
CA GLY A 288 -12.81 -16.97 24.87
C GLY A 288 -11.67 -16.43 24.01
N HIS A 289 -10.41 -16.68 24.39
CA HIS A 289 -9.23 -16.25 23.63
C HIS A 289 -8.70 -17.32 22.66
N HIS A 290 -9.36 -18.48 22.59
CA HIS A 290 -8.93 -19.64 21.79
C HIS A 290 -9.90 -19.91 20.63
N SER A 291 -9.38 -20.46 19.52
CA SER A 291 -10.20 -20.79 18.34
C SER A 291 -11.10 -22.00 18.59
N MET A 292 -12.25 -22.09 17.91
CA MET A 292 -13.16 -23.22 18.08
C MET A 292 -12.49 -24.55 17.73
N THR A 293 -12.53 -25.52 18.66
CA THR A 293 -11.96 -26.86 18.49
C THR A 293 -13.00 -27.88 18.03
N VAL A 294 -12.77 -28.52 16.88
CA VAL A 294 -13.70 -29.50 16.28
C VAL A 294 -13.22 -30.95 16.36
N LEU A 295 -12.09 -31.23 17.03
CA LEU A 295 -11.45 -32.55 17.03
C LEU A 295 -12.36 -33.70 17.52
N ARG A 296 -13.22 -33.43 18.51
CA ARG A 296 -14.13 -34.44 19.12
C ARG A 296 -15.50 -34.56 18.41
N VAL A 297 -15.78 -33.74 17.39
CA VAL A 297 -17.05 -33.77 16.65
C VAL A 297 -17.17 -35.01 15.76
N SER A 298 -16.05 -35.49 15.21
CA SER A 298 -16.00 -36.69 14.38
C SER A 298 -16.60 -37.92 15.08
N ARG A 299 -16.34 -38.09 16.38
CA ARG A 299 -16.93 -39.19 17.17
C ARG A 299 -18.44 -39.03 17.34
N LEU A 300 -18.94 -37.81 17.57
CA LEU A 300 -20.39 -37.56 17.70
C LEU A 300 -21.15 -37.92 16.42
N VAL A 301 -20.58 -37.58 15.25
CA VAL A 301 -21.14 -37.93 13.95
C VAL A 301 -21.07 -39.44 13.72
N ASN A 302 -19.92 -40.05 14.02
CA ASN A 302 -19.72 -41.49 13.91
C ASN A 302 -20.75 -42.30 14.72
N MET A 303 -21.04 -41.90 15.96
CA MET A 303 -22.08 -42.53 16.79
C MET A 303 -23.45 -42.52 16.11
N ALA A 304 -23.85 -41.39 15.53
CA ALA A 304 -25.13 -41.28 14.84
C ALA A 304 -25.19 -42.09 13.54
N SER A 305 -24.09 -42.10 12.77
CA SER A 305 -23.97 -42.91 11.56
C SER A 305 -24.03 -44.40 11.87
N THR A 306 -23.33 -44.86 12.91
CA THR A 306 -23.36 -46.27 13.36
C THR A 306 -24.74 -46.66 13.88
N ALA A 307 -25.40 -45.80 14.67
CA ALA A 307 -26.77 -46.03 15.13
C ALA A 307 -27.76 -46.20 13.97
N TYR A 308 -27.62 -45.38 12.92
CA TYR A 308 -28.46 -45.46 11.73
C TYR A 308 -28.17 -46.72 10.89
N LEU A 309 -26.91 -47.13 10.74
CA LEU A 309 -26.56 -48.36 10.03
C LEU A 309 -27.07 -49.61 10.77
N ASN A 310 -26.93 -49.65 12.10
CA ASN A 310 -27.48 -50.70 12.93
C ASN A 310 -29.01 -50.80 12.79
N PHE A 311 -29.69 -49.65 12.75
CA PHE A 311 -31.13 -49.60 12.50
C PHE A 311 -31.54 -50.15 11.12
N LEU A 312 -30.72 -49.95 10.08
CA LEU A 312 -31.01 -50.41 8.72
C LEU A 312 -30.69 -51.88 8.46
N LYS A 313 -29.54 -52.35 8.94
CA LYS A 313 -28.93 -53.63 8.56
C LYS A 313 -28.77 -54.62 9.72
N GLY A 314 -29.12 -54.23 10.94
CA GLY A 314 -28.94 -55.04 12.15
C GLY A 314 -27.57 -54.81 12.83
N GLU A 315 -27.33 -55.49 13.93
CA GLU A 315 -26.21 -55.23 14.87
C GLU A 315 -24.80 -55.39 14.29
N ASN A 316 -24.66 -56.04 13.13
CA ASN A 316 -23.36 -56.28 12.48
C ASN A 316 -22.92 -55.16 11.52
N ALA A 317 -23.72 -54.09 11.38
CA ALA A 317 -23.48 -53.03 10.42
C ALA A 317 -23.09 -51.73 11.12
N GLU A 318 -21.78 -51.56 11.35
CA GLU A 318 -21.21 -50.38 11.99
C GLU A 318 -20.27 -49.61 11.08
N MET A 319 -20.12 -48.31 11.35
CA MET A 319 -19.07 -47.48 10.76
C MET A 319 -17.95 -47.36 11.80
N ARG A 320 -16.89 -48.18 11.69
CA ARG A 320 -15.77 -48.11 12.64
C ARG A 320 -14.93 -46.86 12.42
N LEU A 321 -14.72 -46.10 13.51
CA LEU A 321 -13.75 -45.02 13.58
C LEU A 321 -12.64 -45.46 14.54
N GLU A 322 -11.59 -46.08 14.00
CA GLU A 322 -10.49 -46.66 14.79
C GLU A 322 -9.63 -45.59 15.46
N PHE A 323 -9.24 -44.56 14.71
CA PHE A 323 -8.40 -43.50 15.22
C PHE A 323 -8.55 -42.19 14.43
N LEU A 324 -8.08 -41.12 15.04
CA LEU A 324 -7.79 -39.84 14.43
C LEU A 324 -6.28 -39.61 14.49
N LYS A 325 -5.72 -39.04 13.44
CA LYS A 325 -4.29 -38.73 13.34
C LYS A 325 -4.09 -37.44 12.55
N GLU A 326 -3.15 -36.63 12.99
CA GLU A 326 -2.77 -35.40 12.28
C GLU A 326 -1.87 -35.72 11.08
N MET A 327 -1.72 -34.79 10.13
CA MET A 327 -0.74 -34.94 9.06
C MET A 327 0.68 -34.63 9.58
N PRO A 328 1.73 -35.25 9.03
CA PRO A 328 3.11 -34.91 9.35
C PRO A 328 3.38 -33.42 9.20
N LYS A 329 4.09 -32.84 10.17
CA LYS A 329 4.38 -31.41 10.24
C LYS A 329 5.88 -31.17 10.43
N ALA A 330 6.45 -30.24 9.67
CA ALA A 330 7.83 -29.80 9.87
C ALA A 330 7.97 -28.91 11.12
N ALA A 331 9.18 -28.82 11.69
CA ALA A 331 9.44 -27.92 12.81
C ALA A 331 9.13 -26.48 12.40
N VAL A 332 8.30 -25.80 13.19
CA VAL A 332 7.95 -24.41 12.96
C VAL A 332 8.87 -23.56 13.81
N LYS A 333 9.75 -22.81 13.14
CA LYS A 333 10.46 -21.72 13.81
C LYS A 333 9.54 -20.52 13.86
N THR A 334 9.00 -20.20 15.03
CA THR A 334 8.30 -18.93 15.28
C THR A 334 9.26 -17.78 15.01
N ARG A 335 9.10 -17.12 13.86
CA ARG A 335 9.90 -15.96 13.44
C ARG A 335 8.93 -14.85 13.11
N LEU A 336 9.03 -13.74 13.83
CA LEU A 336 8.33 -12.51 13.49
C LEU A 336 9.23 -11.72 12.57
N ASP A 337 9.01 -11.80 11.25
CA ASP A 337 9.69 -10.92 10.31
C ASP A 337 9.07 -9.53 10.42
N PHE A 338 9.73 -8.59 11.08
CA PHE A 338 9.36 -7.19 11.06
C PHE A 338 9.35 -6.63 9.63
N THR A 339 10.11 -7.23 8.71
CA THR A 339 10.04 -6.86 7.28
C THR A 339 8.75 -7.28 6.60
N THR A 340 8.04 -8.30 7.11
CA THR A 340 6.70 -8.68 6.66
C THR A 340 5.61 -8.03 7.50
N LEU A 341 5.87 -7.72 8.77
CA LEU A 341 4.94 -7.05 9.70
C LEU A 341 4.83 -5.54 9.45
N LEU A 342 5.90 -4.90 8.96
CA LEU A 342 5.84 -3.55 8.39
C LEU A 342 5.23 -3.54 6.97
N ASP A 343 5.00 -4.71 6.36
CA ASP A 343 4.28 -4.90 5.09
C ASP A 343 4.73 -4.00 3.91
N ALA A 344 3.98 -4.01 2.82
CA ALA A 344 4.16 -3.21 1.61
C ALA A 344 4.23 -1.70 1.89
N LEU A 345 3.66 -1.23 3.00
CA LEU A 345 3.55 0.19 3.33
C LEU A 345 4.91 0.91 3.41
N PHE A 346 5.90 0.37 4.12
CA PHE A 346 7.19 1.06 4.30
C PHE A 346 8.00 1.08 3.01
N PHE A 347 7.99 -0.03 2.27
CA PHE A 347 8.61 -0.08 0.94
C PHE A 347 7.93 0.90 -0.01
N THR A 348 6.61 1.00 0.03
CA THR A 348 5.86 1.98 -0.77
C THR A 348 6.28 3.42 -0.44
N TRP A 349 6.42 3.77 0.85
CA TRP A 349 6.95 5.08 1.24
C TRP A 349 8.35 5.34 0.68
N THR A 350 9.30 4.40 0.87
CA THR A 350 10.68 4.60 0.41
C THR A 350 10.77 4.84 -1.11
N VAL A 351 9.95 4.17 -1.89
CA VAL A 351 9.97 4.33 -3.35
C VAL A 351 9.19 5.58 -3.78
N GLN A 352 8.08 5.92 -3.12
CA GLN A 352 7.28 7.11 -3.43
C GLN A 352 7.91 8.44 -2.97
N LEU A 353 8.87 8.42 -2.02
CA LEU A 353 9.55 9.63 -1.55
C LEU A 353 10.29 10.42 -2.66
N LEU A 354 10.58 9.80 -3.80
CA LEU A 354 11.14 10.49 -4.97
C LEU A 354 10.17 11.48 -5.61
N LEU A 355 8.85 11.23 -5.53
CA LEU A 355 7.83 12.04 -6.18
C LEU A 355 7.83 13.50 -5.65
N PRO A 356 7.76 13.78 -4.33
CA PRO A 356 7.86 15.14 -3.80
C PRO A 356 9.15 15.86 -4.17
N VAL A 357 10.27 15.14 -4.27
CA VAL A 357 11.58 15.72 -4.65
C VAL A 357 11.55 16.20 -6.10
N ILE A 358 11.03 15.39 -7.01
CA ILE A 358 10.87 15.76 -8.43
C ILE A 358 9.88 16.93 -8.56
N LEU A 359 8.74 16.84 -7.87
CA LEU A 359 7.70 17.87 -7.88
C LEU A 359 8.21 19.22 -7.39
N THR A 360 8.93 19.25 -6.26
CA THR A 360 9.47 20.49 -5.69
C THR A 360 10.51 21.13 -6.59
N TYR A 361 11.35 20.35 -7.26
CA TYR A 361 12.28 20.86 -8.26
C TYR A 361 11.54 21.51 -9.45
N LEU A 362 10.53 20.82 -10.01
CA LEU A 362 9.75 21.34 -11.14
C LEU A 362 9.00 22.63 -10.77
N VAL A 363 8.38 22.67 -9.59
CA VAL A 363 7.67 23.85 -9.09
C VAL A 363 8.64 24.98 -8.74
N TYR A 364 9.85 24.67 -8.25
CA TYR A 364 10.89 25.67 -8.00
C TYR A 364 11.31 26.36 -9.30
N GLU A 365 11.51 25.58 -10.37
CA GLU A 365 11.87 26.13 -11.67
C GLU A 365 10.76 27.04 -12.25
N LYS A 366 9.50 26.64 -12.04
CA LYS A 366 8.32 27.41 -12.42
C LYS A 366 8.17 28.69 -11.58
N GLN A 367 8.31 28.60 -10.26
CA GLN A 367 8.15 29.73 -9.33
C GLN A 367 9.20 30.82 -9.60
N GLN A 368 10.45 30.43 -9.85
CA GLN A 368 11.53 31.36 -10.19
C GLN A 368 11.52 31.78 -11.67
N ARG A 369 10.57 31.30 -12.48
CA ARG A 369 10.44 31.58 -13.92
C ARG A 369 11.71 31.24 -14.72
N LEU A 370 12.49 30.27 -14.25
CA LEU A 370 13.75 29.86 -14.86
C LEU A 370 13.51 29.19 -16.23
N ARG A 371 12.42 28.42 -16.38
CA ARG A 371 12.01 27.86 -17.68
C ARG A 371 11.79 28.95 -18.74
N LEU A 372 11.14 30.04 -18.36
CA LEU A 372 10.87 31.17 -19.26
C LEU A 372 12.17 31.91 -19.63
N MET A 373 13.10 32.03 -18.68
CA MET A 373 14.45 32.51 -18.97
C MET A 373 15.16 31.64 -20.01
N MET A 374 15.09 30.31 -19.87
CA MET A 374 15.69 29.40 -20.84
C MET A 374 15.04 29.54 -22.23
N LYS A 375 13.72 29.75 -22.30
CA LYS A 375 13.01 30.08 -23.56
C LYS A 375 13.50 31.39 -24.18
N MET A 376 13.67 32.45 -23.38
CA MET A 376 14.23 33.74 -23.86
C MET A 376 15.65 33.58 -24.44
N HIS A 377 16.40 32.57 -24.01
CA HIS A 377 17.73 32.24 -24.55
C HIS A 377 17.69 31.24 -25.71
N GLY A 378 16.50 30.91 -26.21
CA GLY A 378 16.28 30.10 -27.41
C GLY A 378 16.03 28.61 -27.14
N LEU A 379 15.74 28.20 -25.91
CA LEU A 379 15.33 26.81 -25.61
C LEU A 379 13.94 26.52 -26.19
N LYS A 380 13.82 25.45 -26.97
CA LYS A 380 12.52 24.91 -27.39
C LYS A 380 11.91 24.05 -26.28
N ASP A 381 10.59 23.87 -26.30
CA ASP A 381 9.89 23.07 -25.30
C ASP A 381 10.27 21.57 -25.30
N ALA A 382 10.43 20.97 -26.48
CA ALA A 382 10.81 19.55 -26.61
C ALA A 382 12.15 19.18 -25.93
N PRO A 383 13.29 19.86 -26.17
CA PRO A 383 14.54 19.54 -25.47
C PRO A 383 14.47 19.78 -23.96
N TYR A 384 13.63 20.71 -23.48
CA TYR A 384 13.41 20.86 -22.04
C TYR A 384 12.78 19.60 -21.43
N TRP A 385 11.69 19.11 -22.03
CA TRP A 385 10.99 17.91 -21.57
C TRP A 385 11.89 16.68 -21.62
N LEU A 386 12.58 16.45 -22.75
CA LEU A 386 13.43 15.27 -22.93
C LEU A 386 14.60 15.26 -21.94
N VAL A 387 15.27 16.39 -21.73
CA VAL A 387 16.40 16.45 -20.77
C VAL A 387 15.93 16.35 -19.33
N SER A 388 14.83 17.01 -18.99
CA SER A 388 14.29 16.94 -17.63
C SER A 388 13.84 15.52 -17.30
N TYR A 389 13.14 14.85 -18.23
CA TYR A 389 12.73 13.46 -18.08
C TYR A 389 13.93 12.53 -17.95
N ALA A 390 14.89 12.57 -18.89
CA ALA A 390 16.08 11.74 -18.86
C ALA A 390 16.91 11.95 -17.58
N TYR A 391 16.99 13.19 -17.10
CA TYR A 391 17.68 13.52 -15.85
C TYR A 391 17.01 12.87 -14.63
N PHE A 392 15.69 12.98 -14.50
CA PHE A 392 14.98 12.34 -13.39
C PHE A 392 14.98 10.82 -13.51
N LEU A 393 14.86 10.28 -14.72
CA LEU A 393 14.96 8.84 -14.97
C LEU A 393 16.31 8.30 -14.51
N ALA A 394 17.42 8.96 -14.87
CA ALA A 394 18.76 8.53 -14.45
C ALA A 394 18.94 8.63 -12.93
N LEU A 395 18.46 9.70 -12.30
CA LEU A 395 18.56 9.89 -10.85
C LEU A 395 17.75 8.83 -10.09
N SER A 396 16.50 8.62 -10.48
CA SER A 396 15.62 7.63 -9.85
C SER A 396 16.08 6.20 -10.12
N ALA A 397 16.59 5.89 -11.32
CA ALA A 397 17.16 4.57 -11.61
C ALA A 397 18.39 4.28 -10.74
N ALA A 398 19.29 5.25 -10.55
CA ALA A 398 20.43 5.10 -9.66
C ALA A 398 20.00 4.87 -8.20
N TYR A 399 19.00 5.62 -7.72
CA TYR A 399 18.42 5.42 -6.39
C TYR A 399 17.83 4.01 -6.22
N MET A 400 17.04 3.54 -7.19
CA MET A 400 16.41 2.22 -7.10
C MET A 400 17.42 1.08 -7.22
N MET A 401 18.45 1.22 -8.06
CA MET A 401 19.56 0.27 -8.12
C MET A 401 20.28 0.16 -6.77
N PHE A 402 20.59 1.30 -6.14
CA PHE A 402 21.19 1.32 -4.81
C PHE A 402 20.26 0.66 -3.77
N PHE A 403 18.97 0.94 -3.82
CA PHE A 403 17.98 0.37 -2.90
C PHE A 403 17.88 -1.16 -3.01
N ILE A 404 17.81 -1.71 -4.23
CA ILE A 404 17.76 -3.16 -4.47
C ILE A 404 19.07 -3.84 -4.04
N ILE A 405 20.23 -3.29 -4.41
CA ILE A 405 21.53 -3.85 -4.06
C ILE A 405 21.69 -3.86 -2.53
N PHE A 406 21.42 -2.73 -1.88
CA PHE A 406 21.57 -2.60 -0.44
C PHE A 406 20.58 -3.49 0.31
N GLY A 407 19.32 -3.53 -0.13
CA GLY A 407 18.29 -4.40 0.44
C GLY A 407 18.63 -5.89 0.32
N SER A 408 19.24 -6.30 -0.80
CA SER A 408 19.72 -7.67 -1.00
C SER A 408 20.93 -8.01 -0.12
N ILE A 409 21.91 -7.10 0.01
CA ILE A 409 23.10 -7.28 0.88
C ILE A 409 22.68 -7.44 2.34
N ILE A 410 21.71 -6.64 2.78
CA ILE A 410 21.16 -6.71 4.14
C ILE A 410 20.41 -8.02 4.40
N GLY A 411 19.93 -8.69 3.34
CA GLY A 411 19.23 -9.97 3.44
C GLY A 411 17.71 -9.84 3.57
N LEU A 412 17.12 -8.72 3.12
CA LEU A 412 15.66 -8.53 3.10
C LEU A 412 15.00 -9.53 2.15
N VAL A 413 13.90 -10.14 2.60
CA VAL A 413 13.22 -11.26 1.92
C VAL A 413 12.75 -10.88 0.53
N ILE A 414 12.12 -9.71 0.42
CA ILE A 414 11.49 -9.19 -0.80
C ILE A 414 12.51 -9.07 -1.94
N PHE A 415 13.73 -8.61 -1.64
CA PHE A 415 14.78 -8.43 -2.65
C PHE A 415 15.53 -9.72 -2.96
N ARG A 416 15.68 -10.62 -1.97
CA ARG A 416 16.51 -11.82 -2.10
C ARG A 416 15.79 -13.00 -2.75
N LEU A 417 14.51 -13.21 -2.43
CA LEU A 417 13.76 -14.38 -2.88
C LEU A 417 13.09 -14.19 -4.24
N ASN A 418 12.65 -12.97 -4.55
CA ASN A 418 12.04 -12.66 -5.83
C ASN A 418 13.11 -12.51 -6.93
N SER A 419 12.73 -12.77 -8.18
CA SER A 419 13.62 -12.57 -9.33
C SER A 419 14.00 -11.09 -9.51
N TYR A 420 15.31 -10.80 -9.61
CA TYR A 420 15.82 -9.44 -9.85
C TYR A 420 15.30 -8.82 -11.15
N ILE A 421 15.00 -9.63 -12.16
CA ILE A 421 14.49 -9.12 -13.44
C ILE A 421 13.08 -8.55 -13.24
N ILE A 422 12.20 -9.25 -12.53
CA ILE A 422 10.82 -8.77 -12.25
C ILE A 422 10.87 -7.51 -11.38
N GLN A 423 11.72 -7.51 -10.35
CA GLN A 423 11.93 -6.32 -9.51
C GLN A 423 12.40 -5.12 -10.35
N SER A 424 13.40 -5.33 -11.23
CA SER A 424 13.93 -4.26 -12.08
C SER A 424 12.88 -3.71 -13.05
N LEU A 425 12.04 -4.58 -13.64
CA LEU A 425 10.95 -4.20 -14.52
C LEU A 425 9.88 -3.41 -13.77
N PHE A 426 9.44 -3.91 -12.61
CA PHE A 426 8.45 -3.25 -11.77
C PHE A 426 8.90 -1.85 -11.35
N TYR A 427 10.11 -1.72 -10.82
CA TYR A 427 10.63 -0.43 -10.40
C TYR A 427 10.90 0.51 -11.56
N PHE A 428 11.28 -0.01 -12.74
CA PHE A 428 11.37 0.81 -13.94
C PHE A 428 10.02 1.43 -14.29
N VAL A 429 8.93 0.65 -14.32
CA VAL A 429 7.58 1.19 -14.57
C VAL A 429 7.16 2.18 -13.48
N CYS A 430 7.42 1.87 -12.20
CA CYS A 430 7.17 2.78 -11.08
C CYS A 430 7.86 4.14 -11.27
N ILE A 431 9.14 4.16 -11.64
CA ILE A 431 9.90 5.40 -11.84
C ILE A 431 9.26 6.25 -12.94
N ASN A 432 8.92 5.64 -14.08
CA ASN A 432 8.33 6.35 -15.20
C ASN A 432 6.96 6.96 -14.82
N LEU A 433 6.14 6.19 -14.08
CA LEU A 433 4.84 6.64 -13.58
C LEU A 433 4.97 7.81 -12.60
N GLN A 434 5.92 7.75 -11.65
CA GLN A 434 6.20 8.81 -10.69
C GLN A 434 6.69 10.11 -11.37
N ILE A 435 7.55 10.00 -12.38
CA ILE A 435 8.02 11.18 -13.11
C ILE A 435 6.84 11.86 -13.81
N MET A 436 5.99 11.08 -14.50
CA MET A 436 4.83 11.64 -15.20
C MET A 436 3.79 12.24 -14.26
N SER A 437 3.51 11.61 -13.11
CA SER A 437 2.64 12.19 -12.10
C SER A 437 3.23 13.48 -11.51
N ALA A 438 4.54 13.57 -11.32
CA ALA A 438 5.21 14.82 -10.90
C ALA A 438 5.04 15.95 -11.92
N PHE A 439 5.23 15.66 -13.21
CA PHE A 439 5.02 16.64 -14.29
C PHE A 439 3.58 17.14 -14.33
N LEU A 440 2.61 16.23 -14.17
CA LEU A 440 1.19 16.59 -14.10
C LEU A 440 0.92 17.49 -12.88
N LEU A 441 1.33 17.08 -11.68
CA LEU A 441 1.12 17.81 -10.44
C LEU A 441 1.78 19.20 -10.45
N ALA A 442 2.95 19.34 -11.08
CA ALA A 442 3.65 20.63 -11.20
C ALA A 442 2.85 21.69 -11.97
N THR A 443 1.87 21.30 -12.81
CA THR A 443 0.99 22.24 -13.51
C THR A 443 0.05 22.98 -12.55
N PHE A 444 -0.40 22.33 -11.48
CA PHE A 444 -1.36 22.87 -10.50
C PHE A 444 -0.72 23.81 -9.48
N PHE A 445 0.54 23.58 -9.12
CA PHE A 445 1.19 24.36 -8.07
C PHE A 445 1.94 25.58 -8.60
N SER A 446 1.88 26.68 -7.83
CA SER A 446 2.61 27.93 -8.10
C SER A 446 3.69 28.24 -7.06
N SER A 447 3.62 27.61 -5.89
CA SER A 447 4.56 27.78 -4.77
C SER A 447 5.19 26.45 -4.39
N VAL A 448 6.50 26.46 -4.15
CA VAL A 448 7.26 25.28 -3.72
C VAL A 448 6.79 24.76 -2.36
N LYS A 449 6.48 25.66 -1.42
CA LYS A 449 6.05 25.27 -0.05
C LYS A 449 4.74 24.48 -0.06
N THR A 450 3.77 24.90 -0.87
CA THR A 450 2.49 24.19 -0.98
C THR A 450 2.66 22.87 -1.70
N ALA A 451 3.49 22.84 -2.76
CA ALA A 451 3.76 21.63 -3.52
C ALA A 451 4.48 20.56 -2.68
N SER A 452 5.44 20.97 -1.84
CA SER A 452 6.15 20.03 -0.95
C SER A 452 5.20 19.39 0.06
N VAL A 453 4.40 20.20 0.77
CA VAL A 453 3.48 19.68 1.80
C VAL A 453 2.44 18.75 1.20
N ILE A 454 1.80 19.15 0.09
CA ILE A 454 0.80 18.33 -0.57
C ILE A 454 1.42 17.08 -1.19
N GLY A 455 2.64 17.18 -1.74
CA GLY A 455 3.39 16.03 -2.25
C GLY A 455 3.65 14.99 -1.16
N TYR A 456 4.16 15.40 0.00
CA TYR A 456 4.36 14.48 1.13
C TYR A 456 3.05 13.93 1.68
N MET A 457 2.01 14.76 1.81
CA MET A 457 0.68 14.31 2.24
C MET A 457 0.09 13.28 1.28
N TYR A 458 0.32 13.42 -0.03
CA TYR A 458 -0.07 12.43 -1.03
C TYR A 458 0.67 11.10 -0.84
N VAL A 459 1.99 11.13 -0.66
CA VAL A 459 2.80 9.91 -0.45
C VAL A 459 2.35 9.15 0.79
N PHE A 460 2.29 9.81 1.94
CA PHE A 460 1.88 9.17 3.19
C PHE A 460 0.41 8.75 3.17
N GLY A 461 -0.48 9.63 2.69
CA GLY A 461 -1.92 9.39 2.64
C GLY A 461 -2.31 8.25 1.70
N SER A 462 -1.77 8.23 0.47
CA SER A 462 -2.08 7.15 -0.48
C SER A 462 -1.54 5.79 -0.01
N SER A 463 -0.37 5.75 0.60
CA SER A 463 0.17 4.49 1.14
C SER A 463 -0.59 4.01 2.37
N LEU A 464 -0.99 4.91 3.28
CA LEU A 464 -1.78 4.54 4.46
C LEU A 464 -3.19 4.05 4.08
N LEU A 465 -3.81 4.69 3.09
CA LEU A 465 -5.09 4.24 2.53
C LEU A 465 -4.94 2.91 1.78
N GLY A 466 -3.81 2.67 1.12
CA GLY A 466 -3.47 1.38 0.52
C GLY A 466 -3.51 0.24 1.55
N GLU A 467 -2.80 0.42 2.67
CA GLU A 467 -2.78 -0.57 3.76
C GLU A 467 -4.15 -0.72 4.45
N ALA A 468 -4.81 0.39 4.79
CA ALA A 468 -6.03 0.34 5.59
C ALA A 468 -7.28 -0.08 4.79
N LEU A 469 -7.33 0.21 3.49
CA LEU A 469 -8.52 -0.05 2.65
C LEU A 469 -8.22 -1.04 1.52
N LEU A 470 -7.20 -0.77 0.70
CA LEU A 470 -6.96 -1.54 -0.53
C LEU A 470 -6.64 -3.00 -0.20
N LYS A 471 -5.84 -3.24 0.85
CA LYS A 471 -5.49 -4.58 1.31
C LYS A 471 -6.71 -5.46 1.60
N ILE A 472 -7.69 -4.94 2.34
CA ILE A 472 -8.93 -5.66 2.66
C ILE A 472 -9.67 -6.09 1.39
N PHE A 473 -9.72 -5.22 0.37
CA PHE A 473 -10.39 -5.53 -0.89
C PHE A 473 -9.59 -6.46 -1.80
N ILE A 474 -8.25 -6.47 -1.69
CA ILE A 474 -7.40 -7.40 -2.42
C ILE A 474 -7.52 -8.82 -1.84
N GLU A 475 -7.56 -8.95 -0.51
CA GLU A 475 -7.67 -10.24 0.19
C GLU A 475 -9.07 -10.87 0.07
N ASP A 476 -10.12 -10.04 -0.10
CA ASP A 476 -11.48 -10.53 -0.27
C ASP A 476 -11.74 -11.02 -1.70
N ALA A 477 -11.71 -12.35 -1.89
CA ALA A 477 -11.99 -12.99 -3.17
C ALA A 477 -13.42 -12.74 -3.71
N THR A 478 -14.35 -12.26 -2.88
CA THR A 478 -15.72 -11.94 -3.31
C THR A 478 -15.86 -10.54 -3.89
N PHE A 479 -14.84 -9.68 -3.72
CA PHE A 479 -14.91 -8.29 -4.15
C PHE A 479 -14.83 -8.13 -5.68
N PRO A 480 -15.69 -7.30 -6.31
CA PRO A 480 -15.69 -7.09 -7.75
C PRO A 480 -14.39 -6.44 -8.28
N ARG A 481 -13.66 -7.16 -9.15
CA ARG A 481 -12.37 -6.73 -9.74
C ARG A 481 -12.41 -5.38 -10.46
N HIS A 482 -13.55 -4.98 -11.05
CA HIS A 482 -13.64 -3.70 -11.77
C HIS A 482 -13.56 -2.49 -10.83
N TRP A 483 -14.05 -2.59 -9.59
CA TRP A 483 -13.91 -1.52 -8.60
C TRP A 483 -12.47 -1.38 -8.10
N LEU A 484 -11.75 -2.50 -7.97
CA LEU A 484 -10.30 -2.49 -7.68
C LEU A 484 -9.53 -1.70 -8.75
N VAL A 485 -9.79 -1.98 -10.03
CA VAL A 485 -9.15 -1.26 -11.15
C VAL A 485 -9.44 0.25 -11.10
N ILE A 486 -10.65 0.67 -10.72
CA ILE A 486 -11.00 2.10 -10.60
C ILE A 486 -10.20 2.77 -9.48
N MET A 487 -10.04 2.12 -8.33
CA MET A 487 -9.23 2.66 -7.23
C MET A 487 -7.76 2.75 -7.64
N GLU A 488 -7.25 1.72 -8.32
CA GLU A 488 -5.86 1.64 -8.74
C GLU A 488 -5.43 2.72 -9.74
N LEU A 489 -6.38 3.37 -10.43
CA LEU A 489 -6.12 4.52 -11.31
C LEU A 489 -5.34 5.65 -10.61
N VAL A 490 -5.39 5.71 -9.27
CA VAL A 490 -4.52 6.57 -8.47
C VAL A 490 -3.12 5.93 -8.42
N PRO A 491 -2.06 6.57 -8.98
CA PRO A 491 -0.72 5.98 -9.07
C PRO A 491 -0.11 5.50 -7.75
N GLY A 492 -0.56 6.06 -6.62
CA GLY A 492 -0.13 5.62 -5.30
C GLY A 492 -0.68 4.24 -4.91
N PHE A 493 -1.89 3.90 -5.35
CA PHE A 493 -2.55 2.63 -5.04
C PHE A 493 -2.06 1.49 -5.95
N SER A 494 -1.94 1.72 -7.27
CA SER A 494 -1.37 0.72 -8.19
C SER A 494 0.06 0.32 -7.78
N MET A 495 0.84 1.30 -7.32
CA MET A 495 2.18 1.07 -6.81
C MET A 495 2.22 0.31 -5.47
N TYR A 496 1.30 0.61 -4.54
CA TYR A 496 1.16 -0.15 -3.30
C TYR A 496 0.83 -1.62 -3.60
N ARG A 497 -0.13 -1.88 -4.50
CA ARG A 497 -0.52 -3.23 -4.90
C ARG A 497 0.67 -4.02 -5.47
N GLY A 498 1.48 -3.43 -6.34
CA GLY A 498 2.64 -4.13 -6.90
C GLY A 498 3.71 -4.49 -5.87
N ILE A 499 3.91 -3.65 -4.84
CA ILE A 499 4.81 -3.96 -3.74
C ILE A 499 4.21 -5.05 -2.84
N TYR A 500 2.90 -5.01 -2.60
CA TYR A 500 2.16 -6.04 -1.85
C TYR A 500 2.26 -7.43 -2.48
N GLU A 501 2.08 -7.54 -3.80
CA GLU A 501 2.24 -8.83 -4.51
C GLU A 501 3.68 -9.37 -4.37
N LEU A 502 4.68 -8.48 -4.47
CA LEU A 502 6.09 -8.87 -4.28
C LEU A 502 6.40 -9.28 -2.83
N SER A 503 5.79 -8.63 -1.83
CA SER A 503 5.99 -8.97 -0.42
C SER A 503 5.32 -10.29 -0.06
N GLU A 504 4.09 -10.51 -0.52
CA GLU A 504 3.30 -11.70 -0.18
C GLU A 504 3.90 -12.96 -0.81
N TYR A 505 4.28 -12.91 -2.10
CA TYR A 505 4.98 -14.04 -2.74
C TYR A 505 6.33 -14.36 -2.09
N ALA A 506 7.06 -13.33 -1.60
CA ALA A 506 8.31 -13.55 -0.89
C ALA A 506 8.08 -14.15 0.50
N ALA A 507 7.03 -13.72 1.21
CA ALA A 507 6.66 -14.24 2.52
C ALA A 507 6.18 -15.70 2.42
N ALA A 508 5.28 -16.00 1.48
CA ALA A 508 4.81 -17.34 1.18
C ALA A 508 5.96 -18.28 0.79
N GLY A 509 6.87 -17.81 -0.09
CA GLY A 509 8.06 -18.56 -0.49
C GLY A 509 8.95 -18.90 0.72
N ARG A 510 9.25 -17.93 1.59
CA ARG A 510 10.04 -18.15 2.81
C ARG A 510 9.39 -19.17 3.75
N ASN A 511 8.08 -19.08 3.96
CA ASN A 511 7.33 -19.97 4.87
C ASN A 511 7.24 -21.41 4.33
N MET A 512 7.12 -21.57 3.01
CA MET A 512 7.04 -22.87 2.35
C MET A 512 8.41 -23.47 1.97
N GLY A 513 9.51 -22.76 2.20
CA GLY A 513 10.85 -23.16 1.74
C GLY A 513 10.99 -23.17 0.20
N LYS A 514 10.14 -22.40 -0.49
CA LYS A 514 10.12 -22.26 -1.95
C LYS A 514 10.79 -20.94 -2.38
N PRO A 515 11.28 -20.84 -3.63
CA PRO A 515 11.70 -19.56 -4.19
C PRO A 515 10.54 -18.56 -4.21
N GLY A 516 10.83 -17.26 -4.20
CA GLY A 516 9.83 -16.21 -4.39
C GLY A 516 9.36 -16.10 -5.85
N MET A 517 8.74 -14.98 -6.21
CA MET A 517 8.12 -14.78 -7.51
C MET A 517 9.13 -14.91 -8.67
N ARG A 518 8.83 -15.81 -9.60
CA ARG A 518 9.57 -16.04 -10.86
C ARG A 518 8.71 -15.66 -12.07
N TRP A 519 9.35 -15.64 -13.23
CA TRP A 519 8.69 -15.27 -14.49
C TRP A 519 7.53 -16.20 -14.87
N VAL A 520 7.61 -17.47 -14.49
CA VAL A 520 6.55 -18.46 -14.73
C VAL A 520 5.31 -18.14 -13.90
N ASP A 521 5.50 -17.61 -12.68
CA ASP A 521 4.42 -17.33 -11.74
C ASP A 521 3.59 -16.10 -12.13
N LEU A 522 4.05 -15.28 -13.09
CA LEU A 522 3.27 -14.15 -13.64
C LEU A 522 2.01 -14.57 -14.39
N ASN A 523 1.92 -15.84 -14.81
CA ASN A 523 0.74 -16.40 -15.46
C ASN A 523 -0.18 -17.17 -14.49
N ASP A 524 0.16 -17.20 -13.20
CA ASP A 524 -0.70 -17.80 -12.18
C ASP A 524 -1.97 -16.93 -11.99
N PRO A 525 -3.20 -17.49 -12.06
CA PRO A 525 -4.44 -16.75 -11.85
C PRO A 525 -4.58 -16.14 -10.44
N ILE A 526 -3.80 -16.61 -9.46
CA ILE A 526 -3.76 -16.05 -8.10
C ILE A 526 -2.84 -14.82 -8.06
N ASN A 527 -1.87 -14.71 -8.97
CA ASN A 527 -0.90 -13.62 -9.00
C ASN A 527 -1.49 -12.35 -9.63
N GLY A 528 -1.59 -11.27 -8.85
CA GLY A 528 -2.03 -9.97 -9.36
C GLY A 528 -0.95 -9.17 -10.10
N MET A 529 0.32 -9.57 -10.05
CA MET A 529 1.45 -8.77 -10.52
C MET A 529 1.40 -8.42 -12.01
N LYS A 530 0.92 -9.35 -12.84
CA LYS A 530 0.75 -9.12 -14.29
C LYS A 530 -0.26 -8.00 -14.55
N ASP A 531 -1.39 -8.03 -13.87
CA ASP A 531 -2.44 -7.03 -14.01
C ASP A 531 -1.94 -5.66 -13.56
N VAL A 532 -1.20 -5.61 -12.45
CA VAL A 532 -0.57 -4.38 -11.94
C VAL A 532 0.40 -3.79 -12.95
N LEU A 533 1.31 -4.60 -13.53
CA LEU A 533 2.29 -4.12 -14.50
C LEU A 533 1.62 -3.57 -15.77
N VAL A 534 0.56 -4.24 -16.26
CA VAL A 534 -0.21 -3.78 -17.41
C VAL A 534 -0.92 -2.46 -17.09
N LEU A 535 -1.59 -2.38 -15.94
CA LEU A 535 -2.31 -1.19 -15.50
C LEU A 535 -1.37 0.01 -15.34
N MET A 536 -0.26 -0.15 -14.62
CA MET A 536 0.73 0.93 -14.42
C MET A 536 1.34 1.40 -15.76
N SER A 537 1.52 0.49 -16.72
CA SER A 537 2.00 0.85 -18.06
C SER A 537 0.97 1.67 -18.84
N ILE A 538 -0.31 1.33 -18.74
CA ILE A 538 -1.41 2.10 -19.33
C ILE A 538 -1.52 3.48 -18.67
N GLU A 539 -1.49 3.54 -17.34
CA GLU A 539 -1.50 4.80 -16.57
C GLU A 539 -0.35 5.71 -16.96
N TRP A 540 0.85 5.15 -17.13
CA TRP A 540 2.01 5.92 -17.56
C TRP A 540 1.78 6.59 -18.93
N ILE A 541 1.28 5.85 -19.92
CA ILE A 541 0.99 6.39 -21.26
C ILE A 541 -0.08 7.48 -21.19
N ILE A 542 -1.16 7.25 -20.44
CA ILE A 542 -2.26 8.22 -20.27
C ILE A 542 -1.74 9.49 -19.61
N LEU A 543 -1.00 9.38 -18.50
CA LEU A 543 -0.45 10.54 -17.78
C LEU A 543 0.56 11.31 -18.64
N LEU A 544 1.34 10.63 -19.48
CA LEU A 544 2.25 11.30 -20.42
C LEU A 544 1.49 12.20 -21.39
N VAL A 545 0.42 11.70 -22.01
CA VAL A 545 -0.40 12.47 -22.95
C VAL A 545 -1.09 13.65 -22.23
N VAL A 546 -1.70 13.40 -21.07
CA VAL A 546 -2.40 14.42 -20.29
C VAL A 546 -1.44 15.52 -19.81
N ALA A 547 -0.27 15.16 -19.28
CA ALA A 547 0.73 16.11 -18.82
C ALA A 547 1.27 16.98 -19.98
N PHE A 548 1.49 16.37 -21.15
CA PHE A 548 1.93 17.11 -22.34
C PHE A 548 0.87 18.13 -22.82
N LEU A 549 -0.41 17.74 -22.83
CA LEU A 549 -1.52 18.59 -23.24
C LEU A 549 -1.72 19.79 -22.31
N LEU A 550 -1.72 19.56 -20.99
CA LEU A 550 -1.93 20.60 -19.99
C LEU A 550 -0.79 21.64 -19.96
N ASP A 551 0.46 21.21 -20.19
CA ASP A 551 1.61 22.11 -20.24
C ASP A 551 1.59 23.04 -21.47
N HIS A 552 1.06 22.56 -22.62
CA HIS A 552 0.91 23.38 -23.83
C HIS A 552 -0.34 24.29 -23.80
N ARG A 553 -1.41 23.88 -23.11
CA ARG A 553 -2.66 24.65 -23.00
C ARG A 553 -3.05 24.94 -21.54
N PRO A 554 -2.34 25.86 -20.85
CA PRO A 554 -2.63 26.22 -19.46
C PRO A 554 -3.98 26.93 -19.25
N ALA A 555 -4.69 27.31 -20.33
CA ALA A 555 -6.04 27.87 -20.25
C ALA A 555 -7.12 26.80 -19.94
N TRP A 556 -6.78 25.52 -20.07
CA TRP A 556 -7.62 24.40 -19.67
C TRP A 556 -7.26 24.04 -18.22
N GLN A 557 -7.59 24.95 -17.29
CA GLN A 557 -7.59 24.55 -15.88
C GLN A 557 -8.73 23.53 -15.71
N PRO A 558 -8.46 22.31 -15.22
CA PRO A 558 -9.51 21.30 -15.08
C PRO A 558 -10.35 21.63 -13.85
N LEU A 559 -11.30 22.53 -14.01
CA LEU A 559 -12.50 22.64 -13.16
C LEU A 559 -13.38 21.39 -13.24
N PHE A 560 -13.02 20.40 -14.07
CA PHE A 560 -13.78 19.18 -14.32
C PHE A 560 -13.59 18.09 -13.24
N LEU A 561 -12.56 18.15 -12.39
CA LEU A 561 -12.28 17.10 -11.39
C LEU A 561 -12.66 17.46 -9.94
N PHE A 562 -12.90 18.74 -9.63
CA PHE A 562 -13.32 19.21 -8.30
C PHE A 562 -14.58 20.08 -8.38
N GLY A 563 -15.61 19.58 -9.07
CA GLY A 563 -16.86 20.27 -9.33
C GLY A 563 -17.86 20.34 -8.17
N PHE A 564 -17.42 20.24 -6.89
CA PHE A 564 -18.35 20.27 -5.75
C PHE A 564 -18.08 21.35 -4.68
N LEU A 565 -16.96 22.07 -4.73
CA LEU A 565 -16.73 23.23 -3.84
C LEU A 565 -16.01 24.35 -4.59
N SER A 566 -16.71 25.08 -5.46
CA SER A 566 -16.31 26.44 -5.80
C SER A 566 -17.54 27.25 -6.16
N THR A 567 -17.81 28.25 -5.34
CA THR A 567 -18.85 29.26 -5.48
C THR A 567 -18.83 29.87 -6.88
N LYS A 568 -20.03 29.97 -7.48
CA LYS A 568 -20.34 30.62 -8.75
C LYS A 568 -19.50 31.89 -8.97
N HIS A 569 -18.53 31.82 -9.88
CA HIS A 569 -18.00 33.01 -10.53
C HIS A 569 -18.49 33.04 -11.97
N SER A 570 -19.54 33.84 -12.16
CA SER A 570 -20.14 34.14 -13.44
C SER A 570 -19.12 34.72 -14.41
N SER A 571 -19.00 34.12 -15.60
CA SER A 571 -18.36 34.73 -16.76
C SER A 571 -19.10 36.03 -17.13
N PRO A 572 -18.42 37.18 -17.29
CA PRO A 572 -19.04 38.33 -17.90
C PRO A 572 -19.07 38.15 -19.43
N SER A 573 -20.28 37.93 -19.93
CA SER A 573 -20.64 38.06 -21.34
C SER A 573 -20.26 39.46 -21.84
N GLN A 574 -19.49 39.51 -22.92
CA GLN A 574 -19.13 40.75 -23.59
C GLN A 574 -20.39 41.33 -24.27
N LYS A 575 -20.96 42.39 -23.70
CA LYS A 575 -21.81 43.34 -24.44
C LYS A 575 -20.99 44.61 -24.76
N PRO A 576 -21.09 45.17 -25.97
CA PRO A 576 -20.38 46.39 -26.33
C PRO A 576 -21.07 47.60 -25.67
N ILE A 577 -20.39 48.25 -24.71
CA ILE A 577 -20.84 49.50 -24.12
C ILE A 577 -20.29 50.67 -24.95
N LYS A 578 -21.21 51.47 -25.54
CA LYS A 578 -20.92 52.78 -26.12
C LYS A 578 -20.53 53.75 -25.00
N LEU A 579 -19.33 54.34 -25.05
CA LEU A 579 -18.90 55.35 -24.08
C LEU A 579 -19.05 56.77 -24.65
N LYS A 580 -19.98 57.55 -24.09
CA LYS A 580 -20.04 59.00 -24.21
C LYS A 580 -19.07 59.64 -23.20
N ARG A 581 -18.21 60.51 -23.75
CA ARG A 581 -17.84 61.88 -23.28
C ARG A 581 -16.95 62.08 -22.03
N GLN A 582 -15.91 62.91 -22.28
CA GLN A 582 -15.22 63.89 -21.41
C GLN A 582 -14.49 63.43 -20.14
N SER A 583 -13.16 63.58 -20.14
CA SER A 583 -12.46 64.36 -19.09
C SER A 583 -11.07 64.83 -19.55
N ARG A 584 -10.60 65.90 -18.91
CA ARG A 584 -9.63 66.93 -19.32
C ARG A 584 -8.21 66.41 -19.66
N ARG A 585 -7.63 67.08 -20.67
CA ARG A 585 -6.27 66.91 -21.21
C ARG A 585 -5.20 67.33 -20.18
N VAL A 586 -4.17 66.49 -20.02
CA VAL A 586 -2.81 66.94 -19.70
C VAL A 586 -2.04 66.86 -21.02
N HIS A 587 -1.61 68.01 -21.53
CA HIS A 587 -0.81 68.12 -22.75
C HIS A 587 0.59 67.53 -22.50
N VAL A 588 0.85 66.34 -23.06
CA VAL A 588 2.21 65.86 -23.28
C VAL A 588 2.60 66.35 -24.68
N TYR A 589 3.69 67.11 -24.75
CA TYR A 589 4.32 67.51 -26.02
C TYR A 589 4.83 66.25 -26.73
N ALA A 590 3.96 65.65 -27.55
CA ALA A 590 4.35 64.74 -28.60
C ALA A 590 4.70 65.60 -29.82
N THR A 591 5.97 65.87 -30.03
CA THR A 591 6.44 66.37 -31.32
C THR A 591 6.20 65.27 -32.36
N LYS A 592 5.37 65.62 -33.35
CA LYS A 592 4.83 64.86 -34.50
C LYS A 592 3.50 64.12 -34.24
N PRO A 593 2.39 64.60 -34.84
CA PRO A 593 1.15 63.84 -34.94
C PRO A 593 1.31 62.76 -36.02
N ASP A 594 0.56 61.68 -35.84
CA ASP A 594 0.26 60.65 -36.84
C ASP A 594 1.45 59.83 -37.38
N VAL A 595 1.70 58.69 -36.72
CA VAL A 595 2.25 57.53 -37.42
C VAL A 595 1.11 56.96 -38.27
N SER A 596 0.92 57.51 -39.47
CA SER A 596 0.08 56.91 -40.50
C SER A 596 0.65 55.54 -40.89
N LEU A 597 -0.23 54.57 -41.14
CA LEU A 597 0.16 53.19 -41.48
C LEU A 597 0.96 53.07 -42.79
N GLU A 598 1.04 54.14 -43.59
CA GLU A 598 1.63 54.17 -44.92
C GLU A 598 3.15 54.43 -44.92
N ASP A 599 3.72 54.95 -43.82
CA ASP A 599 5.17 55.21 -43.67
C ASP A 599 5.89 54.16 -42.79
N MET A 600 5.34 52.94 -42.67
CA MET A 600 5.98 51.83 -41.95
C MET A 600 7.12 51.22 -42.77
N ASP A 601 8.17 52.00 -42.91
CA ASP A 601 9.41 51.67 -43.59
C ASP A 601 10.06 50.41 -42.96
N MET A 602 10.52 49.47 -43.81
CA MET A 602 11.24 48.23 -43.46
C MET A 602 12.54 48.48 -42.66
N ARG A 603 12.89 49.76 -42.43
CA ARG A 603 14.01 50.22 -41.59
C ARG A 603 13.72 50.20 -40.07
N ASN A 604 12.45 50.08 -39.66
CA ASN A 604 12.07 50.01 -38.25
C ASN A 604 12.23 48.59 -37.68
N MET A 605 13.00 48.46 -36.59
CA MET A 605 13.29 47.18 -35.95
C MET A 605 12.22 46.75 -34.95
N ILE A 606 11.56 47.71 -34.29
CA ILE A 606 10.46 47.47 -33.35
C ILE A 606 9.31 48.40 -33.71
N ILE A 607 8.11 47.85 -33.89
CA ILE A 607 6.88 48.60 -34.17
C ILE A 607 5.83 48.15 -33.17
N CYS A 608 5.28 49.05 -32.37
CA CYS A 608 4.15 48.81 -31.49
C CYS A 608 2.93 49.52 -32.07
N HIS A 609 1.82 48.79 -32.23
CA HIS A 609 0.57 49.33 -32.76
C HIS A 609 -0.52 49.25 -31.70
N ASN A 610 -0.86 50.40 -31.11
CA ASN A 610 -1.93 50.58 -30.13
C ASN A 610 -1.90 49.55 -28.98
N LEU A 611 -0.71 49.31 -28.42
CA LEU A 611 -0.49 48.27 -27.42
C LEU A 611 -1.19 48.63 -26.10
N LYS A 612 -2.12 47.78 -25.62
CA LYS A 612 -2.88 47.98 -24.39
C LYS A 612 -2.72 46.83 -23.41
N LYS A 613 -2.63 47.14 -22.12
CA LYS A 613 -2.69 46.15 -21.04
C LYS A 613 -3.68 46.56 -19.97
N VAL A 614 -4.65 45.68 -19.73
CA VAL A 614 -5.62 45.76 -18.64
C VAL A 614 -5.41 44.55 -17.74
N TYR A 615 -5.25 44.79 -16.44
CA TYR A 615 -5.27 43.74 -15.43
C TYR A 615 -6.64 43.76 -14.76
N PRO A 616 -7.34 42.61 -14.68
CA PRO A 616 -8.65 42.55 -14.07
C PRO A 616 -8.57 42.91 -12.58
N GLY A 617 -9.56 43.65 -12.09
CA GLY A 617 -9.69 43.95 -10.67
C GLY A 617 -9.92 42.70 -9.81
N LYS A 618 -9.40 42.68 -8.58
CA LYS A 618 -9.70 41.66 -7.57
C LYS A 618 -10.37 42.30 -6.36
N ASN A 619 -11.30 41.57 -5.72
CA ASN A 619 -12.00 41.97 -4.49
C ASN A 619 -12.81 43.28 -4.64
N GLY A 620 -13.62 43.38 -5.70
CA GLY A 620 -14.47 44.56 -5.94
C GLY A 620 -13.75 45.80 -6.49
N ASN A 621 -12.44 45.75 -6.70
CA ASN A 621 -11.69 46.85 -7.31
C ASN A 621 -11.95 46.95 -8.83
N PRO A 622 -11.90 48.16 -9.42
CA PRO A 622 -12.01 48.34 -10.86
C PRO A 622 -10.78 47.83 -11.61
N ASP A 623 -10.97 47.54 -12.91
CA ASP A 623 -9.91 47.10 -13.80
C ASP A 623 -8.76 48.12 -13.91
N LYS A 624 -7.53 47.62 -13.77
CA LYS A 624 -6.33 48.47 -13.80
C LYS A 624 -5.75 48.53 -15.21
N HIS A 625 -5.96 49.66 -15.87
CA HIS A 625 -5.33 49.97 -17.15
C HIS A 625 -3.85 50.33 -16.98
N ALA A 626 -2.96 49.35 -17.17
CA ALA A 626 -1.52 49.52 -17.02
C ALA A 626 -0.86 50.15 -18.25
N VAL A 627 -1.35 49.90 -19.46
CA VAL A 627 -0.88 50.56 -20.70
C VAL A 627 -2.11 50.93 -21.53
N LYS A 628 -2.23 52.22 -21.91
CA LYS A 628 -3.43 52.83 -22.50
C LYS A 628 -3.30 53.11 -24.01
N GLY A 629 -2.72 52.19 -24.78
CA GLY A 629 -2.65 52.30 -26.24
C GLY A 629 -1.38 53.01 -26.70
N LEU A 630 -0.25 52.32 -26.52
CA LEU A 630 1.06 52.83 -26.92
C LEU A 630 1.34 52.45 -28.38
N SER A 631 1.58 53.46 -29.22
CA SER A 631 2.13 53.28 -30.57
C SER A 631 3.54 53.84 -30.62
N LEU A 632 4.50 53.05 -31.09
CA LEU A 632 5.92 53.38 -31.06
C LEU A 632 6.62 52.71 -32.24
N ALA A 633 7.50 53.42 -32.95
CA ALA A 633 8.38 52.82 -33.96
C ALA A 633 9.84 53.16 -33.61
N LEU A 634 10.71 52.14 -33.56
CA LEU A 634 12.13 52.27 -33.27
C LEU A 634 12.95 51.80 -34.46
N ARG A 635 13.89 52.64 -34.90
CA ARG A 635 14.82 52.33 -35.99
C ARG A 635 15.95 51.43 -35.52
N LYS A 636 16.51 50.64 -36.43
CA LYS A 636 17.71 49.83 -36.15
C LYS A 636 18.87 50.73 -35.70
N GLY A 637 19.53 50.38 -34.60
CA GLY A 637 20.66 51.13 -34.03
C GLY A 637 20.28 52.30 -33.11
N GLN A 638 18.99 52.58 -32.93
CA GLN A 638 18.52 53.63 -32.03
C GLN A 638 18.55 53.17 -30.56
N CYS A 639 19.08 54.02 -29.68
CA CYS A 639 18.97 53.81 -28.23
C CYS A 639 17.67 54.46 -27.71
N PHE A 640 16.77 53.65 -27.15
CA PHE A 640 15.48 54.12 -26.63
C PHE A 640 15.43 53.94 -25.11
N GLY A 641 15.08 55.01 -24.39
CA GLY A 641 14.88 55.01 -22.94
C GLY A 641 13.46 55.46 -22.60
N MET A 642 12.77 54.71 -21.75
CA MET A 642 11.41 55.05 -21.32
C MET A 642 11.40 55.57 -19.88
N LEU A 643 11.11 56.85 -19.72
CA LEU A 643 11.09 57.54 -18.42
C LEU A 643 9.65 57.84 -17.99
N GLY A 644 9.38 57.75 -16.69
CA GLY A 644 8.08 58.12 -16.13
C GLY A 644 7.98 57.77 -14.64
N PRO A 645 6.94 58.22 -13.93
CA PRO A 645 6.75 57.93 -12.51
C PRO A 645 6.49 56.44 -12.24
N ASN A 646 6.63 56.02 -10.98
CA ASN A 646 6.25 54.67 -10.57
C ASN A 646 4.76 54.43 -10.83
N GLY A 647 4.42 53.26 -11.39
CA GLY A 647 3.04 52.96 -11.79
C GLY A 647 2.64 53.42 -13.19
N ALA A 648 3.48 54.15 -13.93
CA ALA A 648 3.20 54.58 -15.32
C ALA A 648 3.08 53.45 -16.37
N GLY A 649 3.23 52.17 -15.96
CA GLY A 649 3.11 51.03 -16.88
C GLY A 649 4.43 50.57 -17.52
N LYS A 650 5.58 51.14 -17.14
CA LYS A 650 6.88 50.84 -17.77
C LYS A 650 7.24 49.36 -17.77
N THR A 651 7.18 48.73 -16.60
CA THR A 651 7.44 47.30 -16.45
C THR A 651 6.40 46.45 -17.19
N SER A 652 5.13 46.88 -17.25
CA SER A 652 4.09 46.18 -18.01
C SER A 652 4.34 46.22 -19.51
N PHE A 653 4.80 47.36 -20.04
CA PHE A 653 5.21 47.47 -21.44
C PHE A 653 6.39 46.54 -21.76
N ILE A 654 7.47 46.60 -20.97
CA ILE A 654 8.63 45.72 -21.17
C ILE A 654 8.17 44.26 -21.11
N ASN A 655 7.41 43.87 -20.09
CA ASN A 655 6.88 42.50 -19.93
C ASN A 655 6.01 42.03 -21.10
N MET A 656 5.30 42.94 -21.79
CA MET A 656 4.62 42.61 -23.04
C MET A 656 5.62 42.37 -24.16
N MET A 657 6.56 43.27 -24.38
CA MET A 657 7.58 43.18 -25.43
C MET A 657 8.47 41.93 -25.31
N ILE A 658 8.68 41.43 -24.09
CA ILE A 658 9.45 40.20 -23.84
C ILE A 658 8.57 38.96 -23.63
N GLY A 659 7.26 39.06 -23.90
CA GLY A 659 6.33 37.92 -23.86
C GLY A 659 6.01 37.33 -22.48
N LEU A 660 6.40 37.99 -21.38
CA LEU A 660 6.00 37.58 -20.02
C LEU A 660 4.51 37.80 -19.77
N VAL A 661 3.94 38.81 -20.42
CA VAL A 661 2.53 39.20 -20.27
C VAL A 661 1.93 39.39 -21.65
N LYS A 662 0.86 38.67 -21.99
CA LYS A 662 0.17 38.90 -23.26
C LYS A 662 -0.51 40.28 -23.28
N PRO A 663 -0.43 41.04 -24.40
CA PRO A 663 -1.18 42.28 -24.56
C PRO A 663 -2.69 41.99 -24.52
N THR A 664 -3.48 42.89 -23.94
CA THR A 664 -4.94 42.78 -23.91
C THR A 664 -5.53 43.21 -25.26
N TYR A 665 -4.96 44.26 -25.87
CA TYR A 665 -5.29 44.71 -27.23
C TYR A 665 -4.03 45.25 -27.92
N GLY A 666 -4.09 45.34 -29.25
CA GLY A 666 -2.98 45.75 -30.10
C GLY A 666 -1.95 44.63 -30.33
N THR A 667 -0.91 44.94 -31.09
CA THR A 667 0.22 44.03 -31.33
C THR A 667 1.53 44.79 -31.44
N ALA A 668 2.64 44.07 -31.44
CA ALA A 668 3.96 44.61 -31.74
C ALA A 668 4.69 43.70 -32.72
N TYR A 669 5.52 44.30 -33.58
CA TYR A 669 6.38 43.62 -34.53
C TYR A 669 7.84 43.85 -34.14
N ILE A 670 8.64 42.80 -34.09
CA ILE A 670 10.09 42.87 -33.86
C ILE A 670 10.76 42.19 -35.05
N HIS A 671 11.58 42.91 -35.81
CA HIS A 671 12.13 42.41 -37.08
C HIS A 671 11.05 41.86 -38.04
N GLY A 672 9.88 42.51 -38.10
CA GLY A 672 8.75 42.08 -38.92
C GLY A 672 7.98 40.85 -38.38
N MET A 673 8.42 40.25 -37.27
CA MET A 673 7.74 39.11 -36.64
C MET A 673 6.72 39.59 -35.60
N ASP A 674 5.53 39.00 -35.57
CA ASP A 674 4.46 39.39 -34.66
C ASP A 674 4.68 38.81 -33.26
N LEU A 675 4.62 39.67 -32.24
CA LEU A 675 4.73 39.35 -30.82
C LEU A 675 3.71 38.31 -30.34
N ARG A 676 2.58 38.10 -31.03
CA ARG A 676 1.54 37.14 -30.59
C ARG A 676 1.76 35.74 -31.16
N THR A 677 2.31 35.63 -32.37
CA THR A 677 2.48 34.37 -33.10
C THR A 677 3.92 33.86 -33.05
N ASP A 678 4.90 34.75 -33.17
CA ASP A 678 6.28 34.39 -33.53
C ASP A 678 7.29 34.58 -32.38
N MET A 679 6.81 34.59 -31.12
CA MET A 679 7.67 34.83 -29.94
C MET A 679 8.90 33.93 -29.85
N ASN A 680 8.77 32.67 -30.26
CA ASN A 680 9.89 31.72 -30.23
C ASN A 680 11.02 32.15 -31.17
N GLU A 681 10.68 32.74 -32.32
CA GLU A 681 11.66 33.26 -33.28
C GLU A 681 12.22 34.61 -32.83
N ILE A 682 11.34 35.49 -32.30
CA ILE A 682 11.74 36.76 -31.66
C ILE A 682 12.80 36.53 -30.58
N TYR A 683 12.62 35.56 -29.67
CA TYR A 683 13.60 35.23 -28.63
C TYR A 683 14.97 34.81 -29.16
N THR A 684 15.05 34.30 -30.40
CA THR A 684 16.36 33.99 -30.99
C THR A 684 17.12 35.26 -31.39
N ASN A 685 16.39 36.32 -31.73
CA ASN A 685 16.91 37.59 -32.26
C ASN A 685 17.04 38.71 -31.21
N ILE A 686 16.44 38.55 -30.02
CA ILE A 686 16.55 39.53 -28.93
C ILE A 686 17.37 39.01 -27.74
N GLY A 687 17.95 39.95 -26.97
CA GLY A 687 18.53 39.73 -25.66
C GLY A 687 17.73 40.48 -24.61
N VAL A 688 17.40 39.83 -23.49
CA VAL A 688 16.55 40.39 -22.45
C VAL A 688 17.27 40.29 -21.10
N CYS A 689 17.36 41.41 -20.39
CA CYS A 689 17.79 41.47 -19.01
C CYS A 689 16.59 41.87 -18.13
N PRO A 690 15.96 40.92 -17.41
CA PRO A 690 14.78 41.21 -16.60
C PRO A 690 15.11 42.02 -15.35
N GLN A 691 14.09 42.61 -14.71
CA GLN A 691 14.23 43.41 -13.50
C GLN A 691 14.70 42.60 -12.28
N HIS A 692 14.36 41.30 -12.24
CA HIS A 692 14.79 40.39 -11.19
C HIS A 692 15.91 39.50 -11.71
N ASP A 693 16.93 39.30 -10.90
CA ASP A 693 18.06 38.44 -11.24
C ASP A 693 17.59 36.98 -11.32
N LEU A 694 17.50 36.45 -12.54
CA LEU A 694 17.12 35.05 -12.80
C LEU A 694 18.38 34.19 -12.80
N LEU A 695 18.91 33.91 -11.61
CA LEU A 695 20.12 33.12 -11.44
C LEU A 695 19.79 31.78 -10.76
N TRP A 696 20.45 30.71 -11.21
CA TRP A 696 20.50 29.48 -10.43
C TRP A 696 21.48 29.70 -9.29
N GLU A 697 20.98 29.82 -8.05
CA GLU A 697 21.80 29.97 -6.85
C GLU A 697 23.02 29.02 -6.80
N PRO A 698 22.92 27.73 -7.18
CA PRO A 698 24.05 26.82 -7.09
C PRO A 698 25.04 26.92 -8.26
N LEU A 699 24.87 27.78 -9.26
CA LEU A 699 25.83 27.92 -10.38
C LEU A 699 26.72 29.16 -10.21
N THR A 700 28.00 29.07 -10.58
CA THR A 700 28.92 30.23 -10.59
C THR A 700 28.61 31.16 -11.76
N GLY A 701 29.12 32.40 -11.70
CA GLY A 701 29.01 33.34 -12.82
C GLY A 701 29.60 32.81 -14.14
N ARG A 702 30.72 32.05 -14.08
CA ARG A 702 31.33 31.41 -15.27
C ARG A 702 30.43 30.33 -15.85
N GLU A 703 29.83 29.49 -15.02
CA GLU A 703 28.93 28.42 -15.45
C GLU A 703 27.64 28.98 -16.07
N HIS A 704 27.07 30.04 -15.50
CA HIS A 704 25.93 30.75 -16.10
C HIS A 704 26.26 31.28 -17.49
N LEU A 705 27.41 31.96 -17.63
CA LEU A 705 27.86 32.51 -18.91
C LEU A 705 28.09 31.41 -19.95
N MET A 706 28.72 30.30 -19.56
CA MET A 706 28.91 29.13 -20.44
C MET A 706 27.57 28.50 -20.83
N PHE A 707 26.64 28.39 -19.88
CA PHE A 707 25.30 27.84 -20.13
C PHE A 707 24.54 28.69 -21.15
N PHE A 708 24.40 30.00 -20.93
CA PHE A 708 23.71 30.88 -21.87
C PHE A 708 24.42 31.00 -23.22
N GLY A 709 25.76 31.00 -23.23
CA GLY A 709 26.53 31.01 -24.46
C GLY A 709 26.29 29.77 -25.33
N ARG A 710 26.21 28.58 -24.71
CA ARG A 710 25.86 27.33 -25.40
C ARG A 710 24.41 27.33 -25.88
N MET A 711 23.48 27.88 -25.10
CA MET A 711 22.06 28.02 -25.47
C MET A 711 21.84 28.88 -26.72
N LYS A 712 22.59 29.99 -26.84
CA LYS A 712 22.63 30.87 -28.03
C LYS A 712 23.57 30.39 -29.14
N ASN A 713 24.09 29.16 -29.03
CA ASN A 713 24.83 28.48 -30.09
C ASN A 713 26.20 29.08 -30.44
N LEU A 714 26.87 29.75 -29.49
CA LEU A 714 28.21 30.32 -29.69
C LEU A 714 29.28 29.20 -29.81
N THR A 715 30.08 29.19 -30.88
CA THR A 715 31.10 28.16 -31.19
C THR A 715 32.51 28.73 -31.34
N GLY A 716 33.54 27.92 -31.07
CA GLY A 716 34.95 28.22 -31.39
C GLY A 716 35.52 29.43 -30.66
N SER A 717 36.58 30.06 -31.17
CA SER A 717 37.33 31.24 -30.66
C SER A 717 36.48 32.48 -30.33
N ARG A 718 35.15 32.38 -30.50
CA ARG A 718 34.08 33.29 -30.05
C ARG A 718 33.46 32.89 -28.71
N ARG A 719 33.90 31.79 -28.07
CA ARG A 719 33.74 31.57 -26.62
C ARG A 719 34.24 32.87 -25.97
N LEU A 720 33.49 33.39 -25.00
CA LEU A 720 33.96 34.46 -24.11
C LEU A 720 35.46 34.29 -23.92
N PRO A 721 36.30 35.28 -24.28
CA PRO A 721 37.73 35.06 -24.41
C PRO A 721 38.20 34.34 -23.17
N GLU A 722 38.83 33.18 -23.42
CA GLU A 722 39.71 32.61 -22.42
C GLU A 722 40.63 33.75 -22.00
N GLU A 723 40.49 34.08 -20.71
CA GLU A 723 41.34 35.00 -19.98
C GLU A 723 41.27 36.51 -20.32
N ARG A 724 40.81 37.22 -19.28
CA ARG A 724 41.33 38.51 -18.82
C ARG A 724 41.11 39.78 -19.67
N LYS A 725 40.94 39.78 -21.00
CA LYS A 725 41.02 41.05 -21.78
C LYS A 725 39.76 41.63 -22.45
N SER A 726 38.64 40.91 -22.68
CA SER A 726 37.51 41.49 -23.45
C SER A 726 36.14 41.56 -22.75
N VAL A 727 36.00 41.06 -21.52
CA VAL A 727 34.80 41.37 -20.73
C VAL A 727 35.11 42.67 -20.00
N PRO A 728 34.58 43.82 -20.44
CA PRO A 728 34.96 45.09 -19.85
C PRO A 728 34.70 45.04 -18.34
N GLN A 729 35.61 45.62 -17.57
CA GLN A 729 35.66 45.48 -16.11
C GLN A 729 34.33 45.89 -15.45
N TRP A 730 33.57 46.80 -16.08
CA TRP A 730 32.21 47.16 -15.67
C TRP A 730 31.22 46.00 -15.72
N PHE A 731 31.28 45.12 -16.73
CA PHE A 731 30.37 43.97 -16.88
C PHE A 731 30.67 42.87 -15.86
N ARG A 732 31.96 42.63 -15.57
CA ARG A 732 32.38 41.77 -14.43
C ARG A 732 31.93 42.35 -13.10
N ARG A 733 32.09 43.67 -12.90
CA ARG A 733 31.60 44.38 -11.71
C ARG A 733 30.08 44.36 -11.63
N GLN A 734 29.34 44.37 -12.75
CA GLN A 734 27.88 44.30 -12.77
C GLN A 734 27.38 42.91 -12.37
N ILE A 735 28.00 41.84 -12.91
CA ILE A 735 27.69 40.45 -12.54
C ILE A 735 28.09 40.20 -11.09
N CYS A 736 29.28 40.62 -10.65
CA CYS A 736 29.67 40.55 -9.25
C CYS A 736 28.73 41.36 -8.35
N LYS A 737 28.31 42.58 -8.76
CA LYS A 737 27.33 43.38 -8.01
C LYS A 737 25.94 42.76 -7.98
N GLN A 738 25.48 42.07 -9.03
CA GLN A 738 24.20 41.36 -9.01
C GLN A 738 24.27 40.11 -8.14
N VAL A 739 25.35 39.34 -8.23
CA VAL A 739 25.61 38.20 -7.35
C VAL A 739 25.75 38.67 -5.88
N GLN A 740 26.54 39.72 -5.62
CA GLN A 740 26.70 40.32 -4.29
C GLN A 740 25.40 40.93 -3.76
N ARG A 741 24.61 41.66 -4.57
CA ARG A 741 23.29 42.17 -4.16
C ARG A 741 22.30 41.05 -3.87
N GLY A 742 22.39 39.92 -4.59
CA GLY A 742 21.64 38.70 -4.30
C GLY A 742 22.02 38.13 -2.93
N HIS A 743 23.33 38.01 -2.64
CA HIS A 743 23.85 37.58 -1.35
C HIS A 743 23.55 38.57 -0.20
N GLU A 744 23.65 39.89 -0.41
CA GLU A 744 23.34 40.95 0.57
C GLU A 744 21.86 40.98 0.92
N LYS A 745 20.95 40.83 -0.06
CA LYS A 745 19.51 40.70 0.20
C LYS A 745 19.18 39.44 1.00
N LYS A 746 19.98 38.37 0.85
CA LYS A 746 19.86 37.13 1.62
C LYS A 746 20.39 37.34 3.05
N ALA A 747 21.54 38.00 3.22
CA ALA A 747 22.09 38.38 4.52
C ALA A 747 21.15 39.31 5.31
N GLN A 748 20.51 40.29 4.66
CA GLN A 748 19.51 41.15 5.27
C GLN A 748 18.21 40.42 5.63
N ARG A 749 17.79 39.41 4.84
CA ARG A 749 16.66 38.55 5.19
C ARG A 749 16.97 37.62 6.37
N CYS A 750 18.17 37.07 6.45
CA CYS A 750 18.61 36.27 7.59
C CYS A 750 18.76 37.13 8.85
N HIS A 751 19.29 38.36 8.77
CA HIS A 751 19.35 39.27 9.91
C HIS A 751 17.97 39.72 10.41
N ARG A 752 16.98 39.88 9.53
CA ARG A 752 15.59 40.17 9.94
C ARG A 752 14.89 38.97 10.55
N ALA A 753 15.14 37.75 10.05
CA ALA A 753 14.62 36.53 10.65
C ALA A 753 15.19 36.28 12.05
N HIS A 754 16.48 36.59 12.27
CA HIS A 754 17.14 36.45 13.57
C HIS A 754 16.77 37.54 14.60
N ARG A 755 16.13 38.65 14.17
CA ARG A 755 15.55 39.66 15.06
C ARG A 755 14.06 39.43 15.34
N GLN A 756 13.45 38.44 14.69
CA GLN A 756 12.03 38.06 14.88
C GLN A 756 11.87 36.67 15.53
N SER A 757 12.97 35.93 15.73
CA SER A 757 13.12 34.87 16.73
C SER A 757 13.73 35.46 18.00
#